data_AF-A0A2C5XC54-F1
#
_entry.id   AF-A0A2C5XC54-F1
#
_cell.length_a   1.000
_cell.length_b   1.000
_cell.length_c   1.000
_cell.angle_alpha   90.00
_cell.angle_beta   90.00
_cell.angle_gamma   90.00
#
_symmetry.space_group_name_H-M   'P 1'
#
loop_
_entity.id
_entity.type
_entity.pdbx_description
1 polymer ?
#
loop_
_entity_poly.entity_id
_entity_poly.type
_entity_poly.pdbx_seq_one_letter_code
_entity_poly.pdbx_strand_id
1 'polypeptide(L)'
;MAYFNATSCGDGFFGPGVWAEACRGGFDFTLTFEDGILTMLPAALLVLLSVPRCLYLLRIKDRARREATYTPKLFTAVVYAALQVALLVLVTSSNRLNSNLSIASAVISLVASGTIVLLAHAEHTKSIRPSFLLTLYLLVSLLFDAARLRTEWLLAAGSNTAHASVMSASFAAKLSLLILEAVEKRAILIDTQHQPSEESTSGPFSRGFFVWLNPLLISGWATVLTNKDLPAIYEKLSSKKLEARFAQRWDRATLRSKHPMLFLTTVNVLKWQLLSIALPRVAMIGLSISQPYLVSNALRFLSMPSSDATTNLGYGLIGAFAFVFIASAVSPLVRLWMKSSDRQKMFTAWHEHLAFRAGAMIRGGLITLIYRKLVKLPTKQLSQSSAVSLMGNDVETLTEKVNMLLVESWANTLTVAIAMWMLTEQLGAVSAAPIIVSLATQDRINFTAEVLGSIKTVKMLGYAERFTTLIEQKRSNDLDSGKQYRALNLWANAITNGTASLTSMVTFSAYAIAAKLSGNQPFSATQAITAVSILSVMMPPLSNLLGNVPSSFSTFGCFRRIQDFLLLDERVDNRDIQARPSTMSENTSTGDIQLQSLAPRSNNTPSVAIIGGDFNWGEKPVLQNINTHLPQSQTGSLTTIIGPIGSGKSTLLKAILGETAWSSGVLSIDSPTVAFCDQTPWIINATIRDNIVAETQDFNESWFNAVVEACDLSTDLAAFPSGSSTVVGDKGLKLSGGQKQRIAIARAIYSRKPVAIFDDVFSGLDNVTERIVFTRVFGETGILRRSGTVIILATHAVQHVTHSDHVIALGKNGCIAEQGTFSTLRSAGGHVQGLDISPSPTEKAQQDTCEPQAQDGIQQKQAAPEDVQQELGWSSDRATFKYYLSSMAWLNIGLEALYIIIHTVFFTFRFVWLTWWGESRGRPSTDVGYWLGLYALFSVMEIAGVSLGLM
;
A
#
# COMPACT_ATOMS: atom_id res chain seq x y z
N MET A 1 31.46 -31.64 -50.71
CA MET A 1 31.04 -30.24 -50.93
C MET A 1 29.97 -30.24 -52.01
N ALA A 2 28.71 -30.44 -51.63
CA ALA A 2 27.58 -30.40 -52.55
C ALA A 2 26.96 -29.00 -52.47
N TYR A 3 26.55 -28.45 -53.61
CA TYR A 3 25.76 -27.23 -53.69
C TYR A 3 24.54 -27.35 -52.76
N PHE A 4 24.41 -26.45 -51.77
CA PHE A 4 23.20 -26.32 -50.95
C PHE A 4 22.06 -25.87 -51.85
N ASN A 5 21.33 -26.83 -52.42
CA ASN A 5 20.13 -26.56 -53.19
C ASN A 5 19.04 -26.07 -52.23
N ALA A 6 18.53 -24.86 -52.44
CA ALA A 6 17.44 -24.27 -51.65
C ALA A 6 16.19 -25.18 -51.55
N THR A 7 16.02 -26.10 -52.50
CA THR A 7 14.96 -27.12 -52.53
C THR A 7 15.18 -28.28 -51.54
N SER A 8 16.43 -28.63 -51.17
CA SER A 8 16.70 -29.69 -50.19
C SER A 8 16.55 -29.24 -48.73
N CYS A 9 16.53 -27.93 -48.48
CA CYS A 9 16.42 -27.33 -47.15
C CYS A 9 14.98 -26.96 -46.74
N GLY A 10 14.03 -26.96 -47.68
CA GLY A 10 12.64 -26.60 -47.39
C GLY A 10 12.42 -25.11 -47.04
N ASP A 11 13.36 -24.23 -47.36
CA ASP A 11 13.35 -22.80 -46.97
C ASP A 11 12.11 -22.02 -47.45
N GLY A 12 11.45 -22.49 -48.51
CA GLY A 12 10.20 -21.93 -49.05
C GLY A 12 8.92 -22.36 -48.33
N PHE A 13 8.98 -23.33 -47.41
CA PHE A 13 7.81 -23.79 -46.64
C PHE A 13 7.71 -23.04 -45.31
N PHE A 14 6.51 -22.58 -44.96
CA PHE A 14 6.27 -21.87 -43.70
C PHE A 14 6.32 -22.84 -42.51
N GLY A 15 7.52 -23.00 -41.93
CA GLY A 15 7.75 -23.89 -40.78
C GLY A 15 8.91 -23.43 -39.90
N PRO A 16 8.86 -23.65 -38.58
CA PRO A 16 9.85 -23.12 -37.64
C PRO A 16 11.20 -23.86 -37.62
N GLY A 17 11.41 -24.90 -38.43
CA GLY A 17 12.67 -25.66 -38.39
C GLY A 17 13.03 -26.32 -39.71
N VAL A 18 14.32 -26.43 -39.98
CA VAL A 18 14.91 -27.22 -41.07
C VAL A 18 15.20 -28.63 -40.54
N TRP A 19 14.53 -29.64 -41.09
CA TRP A 19 14.58 -31.03 -40.59
C TRP A 19 15.53 -31.94 -41.36
N ALA A 20 16.18 -31.45 -42.40
CA ALA A 20 17.10 -32.23 -43.23
C ALA A 20 18.54 -32.16 -42.67
N GLU A 21 19.12 -33.32 -42.33
CA GLU A 21 20.49 -33.43 -41.76
C GLU A 21 21.57 -32.85 -42.70
N ALA A 22 21.34 -32.90 -44.02
CA ALA A 22 22.24 -32.35 -45.02
C ALA A 22 22.23 -30.80 -45.10
N CYS A 23 21.28 -30.13 -44.44
CA CYS A 23 21.13 -28.68 -44.50
C CYS A 23 21.45 -28.01 -43.16
N ARG A 24 22.48 -27.15 -43.14
CA ARG A 24 22.88 -26.31 -41.98
C ARG A 24 22.98 -27.07 -40.64
N GLY A 25 23.38 -28.34 -40.68
CA GLY A 25 23.56 -29.19 -39.49
C GLY A 25 22.26 -29.60 -38.78
N GLY A 26 21.10 -29.49 -39.42
CA GLY A 26 19.81 -30.00 -38.92
C GLY A 26 19.19 -29.22 -37.76
N PHE A 27 19.69 -28.01 -37.43
CA PHE A 27 19.20 -27.19 -36.33
C PHE A 27 19.25 -25.69 -36.69
N ASP A 28 18.29 -25.26 -37.52
CA ASP A 28 18.15 -23.86 -37.94
C ASP A 28 16.69 -23.52 -38.30
N PHE A 29 16.33 -22.23 -38.32
CA PHE A 29 15.01 -21.76 -38.77
C PHE A 29 14.95 -21.74 -40.30
N THR A 30 13.74 -21.90 -40.86
CA THR A 30 13.54 -21.66 -42.30
C THR A 30 13.63 -20.16 -42.60
N LEU A 31 14.18 -19.80 -43.75
CA LEU A 31 14.33 -18.38 -44.13
C LEU A 31 12.98 -17.64 -44.20
N THR A 32 11.90 -18.31 -44.64
CA THR A 32 10.56 -17.72 -44.66
C THR A 32 10.00 -17.46 -43.25
N PHE A 33 10.32 -18.31 -42.27
CA PHE A 33 9.95 -18.08 -40.86
C PHE A 33 10.74 -16.92 -40.24
N GLU A 34 12.04 -16.82 -40.54
CA GLU A 34 12.88 -15.71 -40.09
C GLU A 34 12.39 -14.37 -40.64
N ASP A 35 12.15 -14.28 -41.94
CA ASP A 35 11.70 -13.04 -42.59
C ASP A 35 10.27 -12.66 -42.16
N GLY A 36 9.37 -13.63 -42.06
CA GLY A 36 7.97 -13.38 -41.69
C GLY A 36 7.74 -13.11 -40.19
N ILE A 37 8.24 -13.97 -39.31
CA ILE A 37 7.93 -13.91 -37.87
C ILE A 37 9.02 -13.19 -37.09
N LEU A 38 10.30 -13.46 -37.35
CA LEU A 38 11.38 -12.86 -36.56
C LEU A 38 11.63 -11.39 -36.94
N THR A 39 11.34 -11.00 -38.18
CA THR A 39 11.66 -9.66 -38.71
C THR A 39 10.41 -8.82 -38.99
N MET A 40 9.53 -9.31 -39.86
CA MET A 40 8.37 -8.54 -40.33
C MET A 40 7.37 -8.27 -39.21
N LEU A 41 7.04 -9.26 -38.37
CA LEU A 41 6.04 -9.10 -37.31
C LEU A 41 6.44 -8.07 -36.23
N PRO A 42 7.65 -8.11 -35.62
CA PRO A 42 8.07 -7.08 -34.67
C PRO A 42 8.15 -5.68 -35.30
N ALA A 43 8.61 -5.58 -36.55
CA ALA A 43 8.72 -4.32 -37.26
C ALA A 43 7.33 -3.72 -37.58
N ALA A 44 6.38 -4.54 -38.04
CA ALA A 44 5.00 -4.12 -38.29
C ALA A 44 4.28 -3.67 -37.01
N LEU A 45 4.47 -4.40 -35.90
CA LEU A 45 3.92 -4.03 -34.59
C LEU A 45 4.49 -2.71 -34.07
N LEU A 46 5.80 -2.46 -34.26
CA LEU A 46 6.42 -1.18 -33.91
C LEU A 46 5.78 -0.04 -34.70
N VAL A 47 5.67 -0.18 -36.03
CA VAL A 47 5.07 0.85 -36.89
C VAL A 47 3.64 1.15 -36.43
N LEU A 48 2.81 0.12 -36.24
CA LEU A 48 1.41 0.28 -35.82
C LEU A 48 1.25 0.96 -34.46
N LEU A 49 2.07 0.60 -33.47
CA LEU A 49 2.00 1.17 -32.12
C LEU A 49 2.69 2.54 -32.00
N SER A 50 3.67 2.84 -32.86
CA SER A 50 4.42 4.10 -32.84
C SER A 50 3.59 5.30 -33.31
N VAL A 51 2.68 5.11 -34.28
CA VAL A 51 1.82 6.18 -34.83
C VAL A 51 0.94 6.85 -33.75
N PRO A 52 0.08 6.14 -33.00
CA PRO A 52 -0.74 6.76 -31.96
C PRO A 52 0.10 7.38 -30.84
N ARG A 53 1.25 6.76 -30.53
CA ARG A 53 2.19 7.28 -29.52
C ARG A 53 2.83 8.59 -29.95
N CYS A 54 3.26 8.69 -31.21
CA CYS A 54 3.84 9.90 -31.78
C CYS A 54 2.80 11.03 -31.82
N LEU A 55 1.58 10.75 -32.28
CA LEU A 55 0.48 11.72 -32.28
C LEU A 55 0.15 12.24 -30.87
N TYR A 56 0.19 11.37 -29.86
CA TYR A 56 0.01 11.77 -28.46
C TYR A 56 1.14 12.66 -27.97
N LEU A 57 2.40 12.29 -28.23
CA LEU A 57 3.57 13.06 -27.82
C LEU A 57 3.61 14.43 -28.50
N LEU A 58 3.20 14.53 -29.77
CA LEU A 58 3.17 15.81 -30.48
C LEU A 58 2.33 16.88 -29.77
N ARG A 59 1.28 16.48 -29.02
CA ARG A 59 0.41 17.38 -28.25
C ARG A 59 1.00 17.86 -26.92
N ILE A 60 2.13 17.30 -26.48
CA ILE A 60 2.78 17.61 -25.20
C ILE A 60 3.89 18.65 -25.44
N LYS A 61 4.03 19.61 -24.50
CA LYS A 61 5.12 20.59 -24.48
C LYS A 61 6.45 19.90 -24.15
N ASP A 62 7.56 20.47 -24.63
CA ASP A 62 8.90 19.91 -24.39
C ASP A 62 9.23 19.88 -22.90
N ARG A 63 9.79 18.76 -22.42
CA ARG A 63 10.07 18.48 -21.00
C ARG A 63 11.54 18.15 -20.70
N ALA A 64 12.35 17.95 -21.73
CA ALA A 64 13.77 17.66 -21.61
C ALA A 64 14.59 18.56 -22.53
N ARG A 65 15.76 18.99 -22.06
CA ARG A 65 16.72 19.76 -22.86
C ARG A 65 17.37 18.87 -23.91
N ARG A 66 17.88 19.49 -24.98
CA ARG A 66 18.61 18.80 -26.06
C ARG A 66 20.11 18.88 -25.78
N GLU A 67 20.59 18.15 -24.79
CA GLU A 67 22.02 18.12 -24.41
C GLU A 67 22.65 16.72 -24.65
N ALA A 68 23.92 16.55 -24.25
CA ALA A 68 24.93 15.58 -24.74
C ALA A 68 24.51 14.15 -25.15
N THR A 69 23.42 13.59 -24.63
CA THR A 69 22.93 12.23 -24.99
C THR A 69 21.97 12.22 -26.19
N TYR A 70 21.45 13.39 -26.61
CA TYR A 70 20.53 13.53 -27.74
C TYR A 70 21.20 13.24 -29.10
N THR A 71 22.33 13.90 -29.35
CA THR A 71 23.07 13.83 -30.61
C THR A 71 23.59 12.43 -30.94
N PRO A 72 24.28 11.70 -30.03
CA PRO A 72 24.76 10.35 -30.34
C PRO A 72 23.61 9.36 -30.56
N LYS A 73 22.49 9.54 -29.85
CA LYS A 73 21.28 8.73 -30.01
C LYS A 73 20.62 8.91 -31.38
N LEU A 74 20.44 10.16 -31.82
CA LEU A 74 19.85 10.43 -33.13
C LEU A 74 20.81 9.99 -34.25
N PHE A 75 22.11 10.23 -34.09
CA PHE A 75 23.13 9.82 -35.05
C PHE A 75 23.13 8.30 -35.25
N THR A 76 23.18 7.52 -34.16
CA THR A 76 23.13 6.04 -34.22
C THR A 76 21.83 5.53 -34.84
N ALA A 77 20.68 6.18 -34.59
CA ALA A 77 19.41 5.83 -35.25
C ALA A 77 19.43 6.10 -36.76
N VAL A 78 20.05 7.20 -37.21
CA VAL A 78 20.22 7.51 -38.63
C VAL A 78 21.19 6.54 -39.30
N VAL A 79 22.31 6.21 -38.65
CA VAL A 79 23.25 5.18 -39.14
C VAL A 79 22.54 3.83 -39.29
N TYR A 80 21.72 3.43 -38.32
CA TYR A 80 20.91 2.21 -38.42
C TYR A 80 19.96 2.25 -39.63
N ALA A 81 19.26 3.38 -39.86
CA ALA A 81 18.40 3.52 -41.03
C ALA A 81 19.18 3.44 -42.36
N ALA A 82 20.37 4.04 -42.43
CA ALA A 82 21.24 3.94 -43.61
C ALA A 82 21.71 2.51 -43.88
N LEU A 83 22.04 1.74 -42.83
CA LEU A 83 22.38 0.32 -42.94
C LEU A 83 21.19 -0.53 -43.42
N GLN A 84 19.95 -0.19 -43.05
CA GLN A 84 18.75 -0.86 -43.57
C GLN A 84 18.51 -0.60 -45.06
N VAL A 85 18.85 0.60 -45.56
CA VAL A 85 18.86 0.88 -47.01
C VAL A 85 19.88 0.00 -47.73
N ALA A 86 21.09 -0.12 -47.17
CA ALA A 86 22.13 -0.98 -47.74
C ALA A 86 21.72 -2.47 -47.76
N LEU A 87 21.05 -2.96 -46.69
CA LEU A 87 20.51 -4.32 -46.64
C LEU A 87 19.42 -4.53 -47.70
N LEU A 88 18.50 -3.58 -47.90
CA LEU A 88 17.49 -3.66 -48.95
C LEU A 88 18.11 -3.77 -50.35
N VAL A 89 19.13 -2.95 -50.64
CA VAL A 89 19.85 -3.01 -51.93
C VAL A 89 20.54 -4.36 -52.11
N LEU A 90 21.21 -4.87 -51.07
CA LEU A 90 21.87 -6.17 -51.12
C LEU A 90 20.89 -7.32 -51.34
N VAL A 91 19.74 -7.32 -50.65
CA VAL A 91 18.67 -8.33 -50.81
C VAL A 91 18.13 -8.32 -52.24
N THR A 92 17.85 -7.15 -52.81
CA THR A 92 17.34 -7.01 -54.19
C THR A 92 18.36 -7.35 -55.28
N SER A 93 19.65 -7.15 -55.01
CA SER A 93 20.74 -7.47 -55.95
C SER A 93 21.17 -8.94 -55.92
N SER A 94 20.94 -9.63 -54.80
CA SER A 94 21.37 -11.01 -54.63
C SER A 94 20.35 -12.00 -55.22
N ASN A 95 20.78 -12.80 -56.19
CA ASN A 95 19.93 -13.79 -56.88
C ASN A 95 19.57 -15.01 -56.01
N ARG A 96 19.77 -14.93 -54.68
CA ARG A 96 20.02 -16.11 -53.85
C ARG A 96 18.76 -16.77 -53.29
N LEU A 97 17.65 -16.05 -53.10
CA LEU A 97 16.32 -16.62 -52.81
C LEU A 97 15.26 -15.52 -52.97
N ASN A 98 14.80 -15.32 -54.21
CA ASN A 98 13.76 -14.36 -54.59
C ASN A 98 12.38 -14.84 -54.08
N SER A 99 12.13 -14.73 -52.78
CA SER A 99 10.77 -14.83 -52.25
C SER A 99 10.24 -13.40 -52.05
N ASN A 100 9.04 -13.12 -52.54
CA ASN A 100 8.39 -11.81 -52.35
C ASN A 100 8.34 -11.40 -50.85
N LEU A 101 8.46 -12.38 -49.95
CA LEU A 101 8.46 -12.20 -48.50
C LEU A 101 9.75 -11.56 -47.96
N SER A 102 10.93 -11.89 -48.49
CA SER A 102 12.21 -11.31 -48.02
C SER A 102 12.34 -9.84 -48.43
N ILE A 103 11.85 -9.49 -49.63
CA ILE A 103 11.75 -8.09 -50.07
C ILE A 103 10.73 -7.33 -49.20
N ALA A 104 9.57 -7.92 -48.93
CA ALA A 104 8.56 -7.31 -48.06
C ALA A 104 9.08 -7.10 -46.63
N SER A 105 9.82 -8.05 -46.05
CA SER A 105 10.39 -7.94 -44.70
C SER A 105 11.46 -6.83 -44.63
N ALA A 106 12.31 -6.70 -45.67
CA ALA A 106 13.32 -5.65 -45.77
C ALA A 106 12.69 -4.25 -45.92
N VAL A 107 11.62 -4.11 -46.73
CA VAL A 107 10.87 -2.86 -46.88
C VAL A 107 10.22 -2.44 -45.56
N ILE A 108 9.56 -3.37 -44.86
CA ILE A 108 8.93 -3.09 -43.56
C ILE A 108 9.99 -2.74 -42.50
N SER A 109 11.16 -3.37 -42.55
CA SER A 109 12.29 -3.05 -41.65
C SER A 109 12.87 -1.66 -41.92
N LEU A 110 12.94 -1.24 -43.18
CA LEU A 110 13.31 0.13 -43.56
C LEU A 110 12.29 1.14 -43.04
N VAL A 111 10.99 0.89 -43.24
CA VAL A 111 9.92 1.74 -42.70
C VAL A 111 10.01 1.82 -41.18
N ALA A 112 10.23 0.69 -40.50
CA ALA A 112 10.43 0.64 -39.06
C ALA A 112 11.64 1.49 -38.62
N SER A 113 12.77 1.43 -39.33
CA SER A 113 13.95 2.26 -39.03
C SER A 113 13.67 3.77 -39.14
N GLY A 114 12.88 4.19 -40.14
CA GLY A 114 12.41 5.58 -40.24
C GLY A 114 11.51 5.99 -39.08
N THR A 115 10.59 5.11 -38.65
CA THR A 115 9.76 5.37 -37.46
C THR A 115 10.57 5.43 -36.16
N ILE A 116 11.67 4.67 -36.05
CA ILE A 116 12.58 4.72 -34.90
C ILE A 116 13.23 6.09 -34.78
N VAL A 117 13.71 6.67 -35.89
CA VAL A 117 14.31 8.03 -35.87
C VAL A 117 13.30 9.07 -35.37
N LEU A 118 12.08 9.04 -35.91
CA LEU A 118 11.01 9.96 -35.50
C LEU A 118 10.61 9.77 -34.02
N LEU A 119 10.43 8.52 -33.60
CA LEU A 119 10.03 8.20 -32.24
C LEU A 119 11.15 8.48 -31.22
N ALA A 120 12.41 8.20 -31.56
CA ALA A 120 13.57 8.51 -30.74
C ALA A 120 13.69 10.02 -30.49
N HIS A 121 13.42 10.84 -31.51
CA HIS A 121 13.36 12.30 -31.38
C HIS A 121 12.21 12.76 -30.47
N ALA A 122 10.98 12.28 -30.74
CA ALA A 122 9.79 12.69 -30.01
C ALA A 122 9.83 12.25 -28.52
N GLU A 123 10.27 11.02 -28.23
CA GLU A 123 10.41 10.54 -26.86
C GLU A 123 11.56 11.24 -26.14
N HIS A 124 12.68 11.56 -26.80
CA HIS A 124 13.78 12.27 -26.13
C HIS A 124 13.39 13.66 -25.65
N THR A 125 12.68 14.44 -26.48
CA THR A 125 12.32 15.84 -26.19
C THR A 125 11.10 15.99 -25.30
N LYS A 126 10.09 15.12 -25.46
CA LYS A 126 8.75 15.33 -24.84
C LYS A 126 8.45 14.40 -23.66
N SER A 127 9.19 13.31 -23.50
CA SER A 127 8.94 12.30 -22.48
C SER A 127 9.97 12.38 -21.34
N ILE A 128 9.48 12.41 -20.11
CA ILE A 128 10.32 12.41 -18.88
C ILE A 128 11.11 11.09 -18.75
N ARG A 129 10.57 10.00 -19.29
CA ARG A 129 11.15 8.65 -19.20
C ARG A 129 11.75 8.20 -20.53
N PRO A 130 12.69 7.23 -20.51
CA PRO A 130 13.07 6.45 -21.69
C PRO A 130 11.87 5.74 -22.33
N SER A 131 11.93 5.52 -23.65
CA SER A 131 10.79 4.96 -24.41
C SER A 131 10.63 3.46 -24.15
N PHE A 132 9.61 3.07 -23.38
CA PHE A 132 9.29 1.65 -23.15
C PHE A 132 9.10 0.87 -24.45
N LEU A 133 8.38 1.45 -25.41
CA LEU A 133 8.04 0.81 -26.67
C LEU A 133 9.29 0.58 -27.54
N LEU A 134 10.17 1.59 -27.62
CA LEU A 134 11.39 1.47 -28.40
C LEU A 134 12.37 0.50 -27.75
N THR A 135 12.55 0.58 -26.43
CA THR A 135 13.43 -0.34 -25.70
C THR A 135 12.97 -1.79 -25.80
N LEU A 136 11.65 -2.06 -25.69
CA LEU A 136 11.10 -3.40 -25.83
C LEU A 136 11.30 -3.96 -27.24
N TYR A 137 11.02 -3.16 -28.27
CA TYR A 137 11.26 -3.56 -29.66
C TYR A 137 12.74 -3.83 -29.92
N LEU A 138 13.64 -2.94 -29.51
CA LEU A 138 15.08 -3.11 -29.70
C LEU A 138 15.59 -4.36 -29.00
N LEU A 139 15.13 -4.64 -27.77
CA LEU A 139 15.51 -5.85 -27.03
C LEU A 139 15.04 -7.14 -27.74
N VAL A 140 13.75 -7.21 -28.10
CA VAL A 140 13.17 -8.41 -28.74
C VAL A 140 13.75 -8.62 -30.14
N SER A 141 13.86 -7.56 -30.93
CA SER A 141 14.44 -7.65 -32.28
C SER A 141 15.93 -7.95 -32.27
N LEU A 142 16.70 -7.53 -31.25
CA LEU A 142 18.10 -7.91 -31.12
C LEU A 142 18.26 -9.41 -30.87
N LEU A 143 17.40 -10.03 -30.05
CA LEU A 143 17.43 -11.49 -29.84
C LEU A 143 17.12 -12.25 -31.14
N PHE A 144 16.18 -11.76 -31.93
CA PHE A 144 15.81 -12.35 -33.21
C PHE A 144 16.88 -12.13 -34.28
N ASP A 145 17.48 -10.94 -34.35
CA ASP A 145 18.59 -10.65 -35.26
C ASP A 145 19.84 -11.47 -34.92
N ALA A 146 20.06 -11.83 -33.65
CA ALA A 146 21.17 -12.71 -33.27
C ALA A 146 21.01 -14.12 -33.87
N ALA A 147 19.78 -14.65 -33.90
CA ALA A 147 19.48 -15.92 -34.56
C ALA A 147 19.73 -15.81 -36.07
N ARG A 148 19.16 -14.79 -36.72
CA ARG A 148 19.34 -14.56 -38.17
C ARG A 148 20.80 -14.31 -38.55
N LEU A 149 21.55 -13.60 -37.71
CA LEU A 149 22.96 -13.32 -37.98
C LEU A 149 23.78 -14.63 -38.00
N ARG A 150 23.47 -15.58 -37.11
CA ARG A 150 24.07 -16.92 -37.15
C ARG A 150 23.72 -17.63 -38.46
N THR A 151 22.45 -17.63 -38.84
CA THR A 151 21.94 -18.24 -40.08
C THR A 151 22.67 -17.70 -41.31
N GLU A 152 22.81 -16.38 -41.39
CA GLU A 152 23.49 -15.69 -42.48
C GLU A 152 24.99 -15.99 -42.53
N TRP A 153 25.68 -16.12 -41.38
CA TRP A 153 27.09 -16.52 -41.37
C TRP A 153 27.30 -17.98 -41.80
N LEU A 154 26.36 -18.87 -41.47
CA LEU A 154 26.37 -20.26 -41.95
C LEU A 154 26.14 -20.34 -43.48
N LEU A 155 25.32 -19.43 -44.03
CA LEU A 155 25.07 -19.30 -45.46
C LEU A 155 26.20 -18.56 -46.23
N ALA A 156 26.91 -17.65 -45.56
CA ALA A 156 27.98 -16.83 -46.11
C ALA A 156 29.24 -17.63 -46.44
N ALA A 157 29.48 -18.75 -45.75
CA ALA A 157 30.59 -19.67 -46.00
C ALA A 157 30.62 -20.21 -47.46
N GLY A 158 29.54 -20.05 -48.22
CA GLY A 158 29.42 -20.56 -49.60
C GLY A 158 29.55 -19.56 -50.75
N SER A 159 29.05 -18.31 -50.68
CA SER A 159 29.19 -17.37 -51.82
C SER A 159 28.77 -15.89 -51.62
N ASN A 160 28.63 -15.32 -50.42
CA ASN A 160 28.38 -13.87 -50.24
C ASN A 160 28.62 -13.38 -48.79
N THR A 161 29.82 -12.90 -48.49
CA THR A 161 30.18 -12.34 -47.18
C THR A 161 29.65 -10.91 -46.97
N ALA A 162 29.31 -10.20 -48.05
CA ALA A 162 28.85 -8.81 -48.01
C ALA A 162 27.55 -8.64 -47.20
N HIS A 163 26.53 -9.46 -47.45
CA HIS A 163 25.24 -9.39 -46.75
C HIS A 163 25.40 -9.63 -45.23
N ALA A 164 26.09 -10.71 -44.84
CA ALA A 164 26.36 -11.02 -43.44
C ALA A 164 27.15 -9.92 -42.71
N SER A 165 28.12 -9.30 -43.39
CA SER A 165 28.92 -8.20 -42.80
C SER A 165 28.09 -6.93 -42.52
N VAL A 166 27.21 -6.55 -43.45
CA VAL A 166 26.32 -5.38 -43.26
C VAL A 166 25.27 -5.70 -42.20
N MET A 167 24.79 -6.94 -42.12
CA MET A 167 23.89 -7.37 -41.06
C MET A 167 24.55 -7.34 -39.68
N SER A 168 25.83 -7.75 -39.57
CA SER A 168 26.63 -7.59 -38.33
C SER A 168 26.78 -6.12 -37.93
N ALA A 169 27.04 -5.22 -38.89
CA ALA A 169 27.12 -3.78 -38.63
C ALA A 169 25.77 -3.21 -38.16
N SER A 170 24.66 -3.65 -38.77
CA SER A 170 23.30 -3.27 -38.36
C SER A 170 22.96 -3.78 -36.95
N PHE A 171 23.35 -5.02 -36.62
CA PHE A 171 23.21 -5.59 -35.28
C PHE A 171 23.97 -4.77 -34.22
N ALA A 172 25.23 -4.41 -34.51
CA ALA A 172 26.04 -3.58 -33.64
C ALA A 172 25.42 -2.18 -33.43
N ALA A 173 24.98 -1.52 -34.51
CA ALA A 173 24.30 -0.23 -34.43
C ALA A 173 23.01 -0.30 -33.60
N LYS A 174 22.22 -1.38 -33.76
CA LYS A 174 21.01 -1.62 -32.97
C LYS A 174 21.32 -1.85 -31.49
N LEU A 175 22.38 -2.59 -31.16
CA LEU A 175 22.86 -2.77 -29.79
C LEU A 175 23.30 -1.45 -29.15
N SER A 176 24.07 -0.63 -29.88
CA SER A 176 24.47 0.71 -29.42
C SER A 176 23.25 1.59 -29.16
N LEU A 177 22.25 1.55 -30.05
CA LEU A 177 21.00 2.30 -29.87
C LEU A 177 20.21 1.83 -28.64
N LEU A 178 20.18 0.53 -28.34
CA LEU A 178 19.55 0.00 -27.13
C LEU A 178 20.23 0.52 -25.85
N ILE A 179 21.57 0.55 -25.83
CA ILE A 179 22.35 1.07 -24.71
C ILE A 179 22.07 2.56 -24.51
N LEU A 180 22.10 3.35 -25.59
CA LEU A 180 21.82 4.79 -25.54
C LEU A 180 20.37 5.09 -25.14
N GLU A 181 19.40 4.25 -25.54
CA GLU A 181 18.02 4.38 -25.09
C GLU A 181 17.84 4.02 -23.61
N ALA A 182 18.67 3.12 -23.08
CA ALA A 182 18.60 2.69 -21.68
C ALA A 182 19.12 3.76 -20.69
N VAL A 183 19.90 4.75 -21.15
CA VAL A 183 20.42 5.83 -20.30
C VAL A 183 19.29 6.71 -19.78
N GLU A 184 19.28 6.95 -18.46
CA GLU A 184 18.26 7.76 -17.80
C GLU A 184 18.44 9.26 -18.09
N LYS A 185 17.31 9.99 -18.21
CA LYS A 185 17.30 11.40 -18.62
C LYS A 185 17.38 12.41 -17.46
N ARG A 186 17.67 11.96 -16.24
CA ARG A 186 17.52 12.75 -15.00
C ARG A 186 18.23 14.11 -15.04
N ALA A 187 19.46 14.14 -15.56
CA ALA A 187 20.29 15.34 -15.61
C ALA A 187 19.77 16.41 -16.60
N ILE A 188 18.82 16.07 -17.48
CA ILE A 188 18.46 16.88 -18.65
C ILE A 188 16.98 17.33 -18.58
N LEU A 189 16.27 17.05 -17.48
CA LEU A 189 14.87 17.45 -17.30
C LEU A 189 14.74 18.96 -17.07
N ILE A 190 13.75 19.58 -17.70
CA ILE A 190 13.43 21.00 -17.51
C ILE A 190 12.64 21.13 -16.21
N ASP A 191 13.12 21.98 -15.30
CA ASP A 191 12.67 22.14 -13.92
C ASP A 191 11.14 22.10 -13.78
N THR A 192 10.64 20.97 -13.27
CA THR A 192 9.26 20.83 -12.85
C THR A 192 9.18 21.24 -11.38
N GLN A 193 8.28 22.17 -11.05
CA GLN A 193 8.05 22.73 -9.69
C GLN A 193 7.95 21.71 -8.54
N HIS A 194 7.85 20.41 -8.84
CA HIS A 194 7.94 19.31 -7.89
C HIS A 194 9.02 18.34 -8.39
N GLN A 195 10.00 17.99 -7.54
CA GLN A 195 11.02 16.99 -7.89
C GLN A 195 10.32 15.66 -8.22
N PRO A 196 10.42 15.17 -9.48
CA PRO A 196 9.75 13.94 -9.87
C PRO A 196 10.39 12.76 -9.15
N SER A 197 9.58 11.75 -8.79
CA SER A 197 10.10 10.56 -8.10
C SER A 197 11.15 9.83 -8.95
N GLU A 198 12.14 9.24 -8.31
CA GLU A 198 13.20 8.47 -8.99
C GLU A 198 12.62 7.33 -9.85
N GLU A 199 11.56 6.69 -9.37
CA GLU A 199 10.84 5.64 -10.11
C GLU A 199 10.09 6.16 -11.36
N SER A 200 9.74 7.46 -11.41
CA SER A 200 9.00 8.05 -12.53
C SER A 200 9.90 8.39 -13.73
N THR A 201 11.18 8.66 -13.44
CA THR A 201 12.20 9.04 -14.43
C THR A 201 13.00 7.85 -14.95
N SER A 202 12.98 6.73 -14.22
CA SER A 202 13.74 5.53 -14.56
C SER A 202 13.19 4.77 -15.77
N GLY A 203 14.12 4.21 -16.56
CA GLY A 203 13.82 3.42 -17.75
C GLY A 203 13.26 2.03 -17.45
N PRO A 204 12.78 1.29 -18.47
CA PRO A 204 12.25 -0.06 -18.30
C PRO A 204 13.23 -1.04 -17.65
N PHE A 205 14.52 -0.99 -18.00
CA PHE A 205 15.54 -1.86 -17.40
C PHE A 205 15.83 -1.50 -15.95
N SER A 206 16.01 -0.20 -15.66
CA SER A 206 16.24 0.28 -14.31
C SER A 206 15.07 -0.06 -13.38
N ARG A 207 13.82 0.07 -13.86
CA ARG A 207 12.61 -0.36 -13.13
C ARG A 207 12.47 -1.88 -13.04
N GLY A 208 12.88 -2.60 -14.08
CA GLY A 208 12.82 -4.07 -14.14
C GLY A 208 13.79 -4.75 -13.19
N PHE A 209 15.00 -4.19 -13.07
CA PHE A 209 16.07 -4.70 -12.21
C PHE A 209 16.22 -3.93 -10.90
N PHE A 210 15.32 -2.99 -10.62
CA PHE A 210 15.34 -2.12 -9.43
C PHE A 210 16.66 -1.35 -9.23
N VAL A 211 17.39 -1.06 -10.32
CA VAL A 211 18.69 -0.36 -10.26
C VAL A 211 18.55 1.04 -9.65
N TRP A 212 17.41 1.70 -9.85
CA TRP A 212 17.11 3.00 -9.26
C TRP A 212 17.09 3.00 -7.73
N LEU A 213 16.96 1.84 -7.07
CA LEU A 213 16.98 1.72 -5.60
C LEU A 213 18.40 1.64 -5.04
N ASN A 214 19.41 1.28 -5.87
CA ASN A 214 20.79 1.08 -5.43
C ASN A 214 21.39 2.29 -4.71
N PRO A 215 21.19 3.56 -5.15
CA PRO A 215 21.71 4.72 -4.43
C PRO A 215 21.20 4.81 -3.00
N LEU A 216 19.90 4.54 -2.78
CA LEU A 216 19.29 4.53 -1.46
C LEU A 216 19.85 3.39 -0.58
N LEU A 217 20.02 2.20 -1.15
CA LEU A 217 20.59 1.05 -0.42
C LEU A 217 22.05 1.29 -0.02
N ILE A 218 22.85 1.88 -0.92
CA ILE A 218 24.25 2.24 -0.64
C ILE A 218 24.30 3.36 0.41
N SER A 219 23.43 4.37 0.33
CA SER A 219 23.35 5.43 1.35
C SER A 219 22.92 4.86 2.71
N GLY A 220 21.95 3.95 2.74
CA GLY A 220 21.49 3.29 3.96
C GLY A 220 22.51 2.30 4.55
N TRP A 221 23.45 1.81 3.73
CA TRP A 221 24.60 1.04 4.18
C TRP A 221 25.62 1.93 4.90
N ALA A 222 25.84 3.15 4.39
CA ALA A 222 26.82 4.09 4.94
C ALA A 222 26.29 4.99 6.06
N THR A 223 24.98 5.29 6.08
CA THR A 223 24.35 6.29 6.96
C THR A 223 22.96 5.84 7.41
N VAL A 224 22.51 6.29 8.59
CA VAL A 224 21.13 6.05 9.05
C VAL A 224 20.19 6.92 8.24
N LEU A 225 19.29 6.28 7.49
CA LEU A 225 18.31 6.99 6.65
C LEU A 225 17.30 7.75 7.52
N THR A 226 17.11 9.03 7.19
CA THR A 226 16.05 9.87 7.77
C THR A 226 14.91 10.09 6.77
N ASN A 227 13.78 10.64 7.23
CA ASN A 227 12.65 10.96 6.34
C ASN A 227 13.00 11.93 5.20
N LYS A 228 14.10 12.70 5.34
CA LYS A 228 14.56 13.64 4.30
C LYS A 228 15.33 12.94 3.18
N ASP A 229 15.90 11.76 3.45
CA ASP A 229 16.70 10.99 2.49
C ASP A 229 15.83 10.07 1.63
N LEU A 230 14.54 9.92 1.99
CA LEU A 230 13.59 9.11 1.25
C LEU A 230 13.13 9.82 -0.03
N PRO A 231 13.08 9.11 -1.17
CA PRO A 231 12.65 9.70 -2.43
C PRO A 231 11.16 10.06 -2.39
N ALA A 232 10.80 11.09 -3.17
CA ALA A 232 9.40 11.49 -3.31
C ALA A 232 8.51 10.34 -3.81
N ILE A 233 7.29 10.27 -3.29
CA ILE A 233 6.33 9.22 -3.65
C ILE A 233 5.96 9.35 -5.13
N TYR A 234 5.89 8.23 -5.84
CA TYR A 234 5.43 8.20 -7.23
C TYR A 234 4.04 8.83 -7.37
N GLU A 235 3.87 9.75 -8.32
CA GLU A 235 2.69 10.61 -8.40
C GLU A 235 1.35 9.87 -8.43
N LYS A 236 1.27 8.66 -9.01
CA LYS A 236 0.01 7.88 -9.06
C LYS A 236 -0.38 7.27 -7.71
N LEU A 237 0.58 7.16 -6.78
CA LEU A 237 0.42 6.70 -5.40
C LEU A 237 0.04 7.86 -4.45
N SER A 238 0.03 9.11 -4.92
CA SER A 238 -0.38 10.25 -4.10
C SER A 238 -1.82 10.09 -3.61
N SER A 239 -2.01 10.18 -2.29
CA SER A 239 -3.31 10.05 -1.63
C SER A 239 -4.34 11.03 -2.18
N LYS A 240 -3.96 12.28 -2.49
CA LYS A 240 -4.87 13.30 -3.05
C LYS A 240 -5.47 12.88 -4.40
N LYS A 241 -4.66 12.32 -5.30
CA LYS A 241 -5.11 11.83 -6.62
C LYS A 241 -5.89 10.51 -6.51
N LEU A 242 -5.60 9.70 -5.49
CA LEU A 242 -6.30 8.44 -5.22
C LEU A 242 -7.67 8.71 -4.60
N GLU A 243 -7.74 9.57 -3.59
CA GLU A 243 -8.96 10.01 -2.92
C GLU A 243 -9.98 10.49 -3.96
N ALA A 244 -9.62 11.45 -4.82
CA ALA A 244 -10.54 11.97 -5.83
C ALA A 244 -11.11 10.88 -6.75
N ARG A 245 -10.30 9.88 -7.13
CA ARG A 245 -10.73 8.76 -7.99
C ARG A 245 -11.61 7.78 -7.24
N PHE A 246 -11.25 7.41 -6.02
CA PHE A 246 -12.00 6.49 -5.17
C PHE A 246 -13.34 7.10 -4.76
N ALA A 247 -13.34 8.36 -4.30
CA ALA A 247 -14.52 9.15 -3.96
C ALA A 247 -15.50 9.25 -5.13
N GLN A 248 -15.04 9.73 -6.30
CA GLN A 248 -15.92 9.88 -7.46
C GLN A 248 -16.56 8.55 -7.89
N ARG A 249 -15.84 7.43 -7.77
CA ARG A 249 -16.37 6.10 -8.13
C ARG A 249 -17.31 5.55 -7.07
N TRP A 250 -17.01 5.77 -5.80
CA TRP A 250 -17.87 5.39 -4.69
C TRP A 250 -19.19 6.16 -4.71
N ASP A 251 -19.13 7.49 -4.87
CA ASP A 251 -20.30 8.37 -4.93
C ASP A 251 -21.22 8.02 -6.13
N ARG A 252 -20.64 7.59 -7.27
CA ARG A 252 -21.43 7.06 -8.39
C ARG A 252 -22.06 5.70 -8.11
N ALA A 253 -21.39 4.85 -7.33
CA ALA A 253 -21.90 3.53 -7.00
C ALA A 253 -23.07 3.60 -6.02
N THR A 254 -22.99 4.47 -5.01
CA THR A 254 -24.06 4.75 -4.04
C THR A 254 -25.29 5.35 -4.71
N LEU A 255 -25.11 6.21 -5.72
CA LEU A 255 -26.22 6.76 -6.51
C LEU A 255 -26.92 5.72 -7.41
N ARG A 256 -26.18 4.71 -7.89
CA ARG A 256 -26.69 3.74 -8.88
C ARG A 256 -27.37 2.51 -8.25
N SER A 257 -26.99 2.13 -7.03
CA SER A 257 -27.47 0.91 -6.37
C SER A 257 -27.79 1.18 -4.91
N LYS A 258 -28.90 0.60 -4.42
CA LYS A 258 -29.25 0.57 -2.99
C LYS A 258 -28.23 -0.22 -2.14
N HIS A 259 -27.51 -1.16 -2.77
CA HIS A 259 -26.46 -1.95 -2.12
C HIS A 259 -25.15 -1.83 -2.92
N PRO A 260 -24.39 -0.73 -2.75
CA PRO A 260 -23.13 -0.53 -3.45
C PRO A 260 -22.06 -1.45 -2.90
N MET A 261 -21.37 -2.20 -3.76
CA MET A 261 -20.27 -3.08 -3.34
C MET A 261 -18.92 -2.35 -3.41
N LEU A 262 -18.28 -2.18 -2.25
CA LEU A 262 -16.97 -1.52 -2.16
C LEU A 262 -15.88 -2.30 -2.91
N PHE A 263 -15.93 -3.63 -2.86
CA PHE A 263 -15.02 -4.52 -3.58
C PHE A 263 -15.02 -4.24 -5.09
N LEU A 264 -16.20 -4.24 -5.72
CA LEU A 264 -16.33 -4.00 -7.17
C LEU A 264 -15.90 -2.59 -7.56
N THR A 265 -16.16 -1.61 -6.68
CA THR A 265 -15.71 -0.22 -6.89
C THR A 265 -14.18 -0.14 -6.88
N THR A 266 -13.52 -0.83 -5.95
CA THR A 266 -12.06 -0.90 -5.84
C THR A 266 -11.43 -1.56 -7.07
N VAL A 267 -11.99 -2.70 -7.52
CA VAL A 267 -11.55 -3.39 -8.75
C VAL A 267 -11.71 -2.48 -9.97
N ASN A 268 -12.83 -1.74 -10.06
CA ASN A 268 -13.07 -0.82 -11.17
C ASN A 268 -12.12 0.38 -11.20
N VAL A 269 -11.69 0.88 -10.04
CA VAL A 269 -10.68 1.94 -9.95
C VAL A 269 -9.30 1.44 -10.43
N LEU A 270 -8.96 0.19 -10.09
CA LEU A 270 -7.65 -0.39 -10.34
C LEU A 270 -7.56 -1.28 -11.59
N LYS A 271 -8.63 -1.41 -12.40
CA LYS A 271 -8.71 -2.35 -13.52
C LYS A 271 -7.51 -2.35 -14.48
N TRP A 272 -6.96 -1.18 -14.78
CA TRP A 272 -5.79 -1.07 -15.67
C TRP A 272 -4.49 -1.49 -14.98
N GLN A 273 -4.38 -1.28 -13.67
CA GLN A 273 -3.26 -1.78 -12.88
C GLN A 273 -3.35 -3.30 -12.74
N LEU A 274 -4.52 -3.84 -12.44
CA LEU A 274 -4.77 -5.28 -12.37
C LEU A 274 -4.46 -5.98 -13.71
N LEU A 275 -4.88 -5.38 -14.84
CA LEU A 275 -4.53 -5.90 -16.16
C LEU A 275 -3.02 -5.88 -16.42
N SER A 276 -2.31 -4.83 -15.97
CA SER A 276 -0.85 -4.75 -16.11
C SER A 276 -0.10 -5.77 -15.25
N ILE A 277 -0.71 -6.23 -14.15
CA ILE A 277 -0.17 -7.31 -13.29
C ILE A 277 -0.42 -8.68 -13.93
N ALA A 278 -1.58 -8.87 -14.58
CA ALA A 278 -1.95 -10.16 -15.16
C ALA A 278 -0.98 -10.63 -16.27
N LEU A 279 -0.48 -9.73 -17.11
CA LEU A 279 0.37 -10.09 -18.26
C LEU A 279 1.71 -10.74 -17.84
N PRO A 280 2.52 -10.15 -16.93
CA PRO A 280 3.69 -10.81 -16.36
C PRO A 280 3.37 -12.14 -15.68
N ARG A 281 2.20 -12.25 -15.03
CA ARG A 281 1.78 -13.46 -14.35
C ARG A 281 1.46 -14.60 -15.32
N VAL A 282 0.76 -14.33 -16.43
CA VAL A 282 0.50 -15.33 -17.49
C VAL A 282 1.83 -15.79 -18.12
N ALA A 283 2.75 -14.88 -18.40
CA ALA A 283 4.07 -15.24 -18.93
C ALA A 283 4.83 -16.17 -17.97
N MET A 284 4.72 -15.92 -16.66
CA MET A 284 5.29 -16.78 -15.63
C MET A 284 4.68 -18.18 -15.57
N ILE A 285 3.37 -18.29 -15.76
CA ILE A 285 2.70 -19.59 -15.84
C ILE A 285 3.28 -20.40 -17.00
N GLY A 286 3.39 -19.79 -18.19
CA GLY A 286 4.00 -20.43 -19.36
C GLY A 286 5.45 -20.88 -19.13
N LEU A 287 6.28 -20.02 -18.54
CA LEU A 287 7.67 -20.38 -18.21
C LEU A 287 7.76 -21.51 -17.18
N SER A 288 6.90 -21.52 -16.16
CA SER A 288 6.90 -22.58 -15.15
C SER A 288 6.50 -23.93 -15.73
N ILE A 289 5.52 -23.94 -16.62
CA ILE A 289 5.00 -25.14 -17.29
C ILE A 289 5.98 -25.69 -18.34
N SER A 290 6.85 -24.84 -18.89
CA SER A 290 7.89 -25.30 -19.83
C SER A 290 8.98 -26.15 -19.16
N GLN A 291 9.15 -26.07 -17.83
CA GLN A 291 10.26 -26.74 -17.12
C GLN A 291 10.16 -28.28 -17.21
N PRO A 292 9.01 -28.93 -16.92
CA PRO A 292 8.89 -30.39 -17.08
C PRO A 292 9.09 -30.89 -18.50
N TYR A 293 8.65 -30.12 -19.52
CA TYR A 293 8.89 -30.47 -20.93
C TYR A 293 10.38 -30.44 -21.29
N LEU A 294 11.12 -29.45 -20.81
CA LEU A 294 12.56 -29.38 -21.03
C LEU A 294 13.30 -30.55 -20.37
N VAL A 295 12.90 -30.94 -19.15
CA VAL A 295 13.46 -32.11 -18.47
C VAL A 295 13.15 -33.39 -19.24
N SER A 296 11.91 -33.57 -19.71
CA SER A 296 11.51 -34.74 -20.50
C SER A 296 12.31 -34.85 -21.81
N ASN A 297 12.46 -33.74 -22.54
CA ASN A 297 13.26 -33.68 -23.76
C ASN A 297 14.75 -33.88 -23.49
N ALA A 298 15.28 -33.43 -22.34
CA ALA A 298 16.65 -33.69 -21.92
C ALA A 298 16.90 -35.19 -21.69
N LEU A 299 15.99 -35.87 -20.99
CA LEU A 299 16.07 -37.30 -20.74
C LEU A 299 15.94 -38.11 -22.04
N ARG A 300 15.10 -37.64 -22.98
CA ARG A 300 14.99 -38.23 -24.32
C ARG A 300 16.25 -38.02 -25.14
N PHE A 301 16.88 -36.85 -25.04
CA PHE A 301 18.15 -36.55 -25.71
C PHE A 301 19.28 -37.47 -25.20
N LEU A 302 19.38 -37.67 -23.89
CA LEU A 302 20.39 -38.54 -23.28
C LEU A 302 20.26 -40.03 -23.65
N SER A 303 19.11 -40.46 -24.17
CA SER A 303 18.90 -41.84 -24.62
C SER A 303 19.12 -42.07 -26.13
N MET A 304 19.43 -41.02 -26.90
CA MET A 304 19.74 -41.14 -28.34
C MET A 304 21.24 -41.38 -28.60
N PRO A 305 21.61 -42.16 -29.63
CA PRO A 305 23.02 -42.38 -30.02
C PRO A 305 23.67 -41.09 -30.56
N SER A 306 24.96 -40.88 -30.26
CA SER A 306 25.71 -39.67 -30.59
C SER A 306 25.95 -39.47 -32.09
N SER A 307 25.36 -38.42 -32.67
CA SER A 307 25.55 -37.92 -34.04
C SER A 307 25.69 -36.38 -34.07
N ASP A 308 26.23 -35.81 -35.15
CA ASP A 308 26.40 -34.34 -35.27
C ASP A 308 25.08 -33.56 -35.15
N ALA A 309 23.96 -34.12 -35.66
CA ALA A 309 22.62 -33.55 -35.50
C ALA A 309 22.15 -33.55 -34.04
N THR A 310 22.45 -34.62 -33.29
CA THR A 310 22.13 -34.68 -31.85
C THR A 310 22.96 -33.66 -31.05
N THR A 311 24.22 -33.41 -31.40
CA THR A 311 25.05 -32.39 -30.72
C THR A 311 24.44 -30.99 -30.84
N ASN A 312 23.93 -30.63 -32.03
CA ASN A 312 23.24 -29.35 -32.24
C ASN A 312 21.92 -29.24 -31.47
N LEU A 313 21.16 -30.33 -31.38
CA LEU A 313 19.96 -30.41 -30.54
C LEU A 313 20.29 -30.19 -29.05
N GLY A 314 21.43 -30.72 -28.58
CA GLY A 314 21.96 -30.49 -27.23
C GLY A 314 22.23 -29.01 -26.93
N TYR A 315 22.89 -28.29 -27.84
CA TYR A 315 23.09 -26.84 -27.70
C TYR A 315 21.76 -26.06 -27.70
N GLY A 316 20.80 -26.47 -28.51
CA GLY A 316 19.44 -25.91 -28.50
C GLY A 316 18.75 -26.08 -27.14
N LEU A 317 18.88 -27.27 -26.56
CA LEU A 317 18.32 -27.57 -25.24
C LEU A 317 19.01 -26.76 -24.13
N ILE A 318 20.34 -26.61 -24.17
CA ILE A 318 21.09 -25.73 -23.26
C ILE A 318 20.60 -24.28 -23.38
N GLY A 319 20.41 -23.79 -24.60
CA GLY A 319 19.84 -22.46 -24.87
C GLY A 319 18.42 -22.30 -24.32
N ALA A 320 17.56 -23.31 -24.48
CA ALA A 320 16.20 -23.31 -23.95
C ALA A 320 16.18 -23.34 -22.41
N PHE A 321 17.04 -24.14 -21.78
CA PHE A 321 17.23 -24.12 -20.32
C PHE A 321 17.75 -22.76 -19.85
N ALA A 322 18.77 -22.21 -20.52
CA ALA A 322 19.30 -20.89 -20.20
C ALA A 322 18.21 -19.82 -20.33
N PHE A 323 17.40 -19.83 -21.40
CA PHE A 323 16.30 -18.88 -21.58
C PHE A 323 15.23 -19.01 -20.49
N VAL A 324 14.70 -20.22 -20.26
CA VAL A 324 13.66 -20.44 -19.24
C VAL A 324 14.19 -20.11 -17.86
N PHE A 325 15.42 -20.50 -17.52
CA PHE A 325 16.01 -20.15 -16.24
C PHE A 325 16.31 -18.65 -16.15
N ILE A 326 16.98 -18.00 -17.11
CA ILE A 326 17.29 -16.56 -17.09
C ILE A 326 16.01 -15.72 -17.04
N ALA A 327 15.04 -15.97 -17.92
CA ALA A 327 13.72 -15.33 -17.88
C ALA A 327 13.03 -15.53 -16.52
N SER A 328 13.32 -16.64 -15.86
CA SER A 328 12.86 -16.98 -14.53
C SER A 328 13.92 -16.72 -13.43
N ALA A 329 15.00 -15.94 -13.64
CA ALA A 329 16.12 -15.89 -12.67
C ALA A 329 16.73 -14.52 -12.39
N VAL A 330 16.52 -13.48 -13.19
CA VAL A 330 17.44 -12.34 -13.08
C VAL A 330 17.19 -11.45 -11.85
N SER A 331 17.91 -11.77 -10.76
CA SER A 331 18.95 -10.90 -10.22
C SER A 331 20.21 -11.76 -9.92
N PRO A 332 21.40 -11.43 -10.46
CA PRO A 332 22.63 -12.16 -10.14
C PRO A 332 23.30 -11.69 -8.85
N LEU A 333 22.95 -10.52 -8.30
CA LEU A 333 23.63 -9.94 -7.14
C LEU A 333 22.97 -10.25 -5.78
N VAL A 334 21.70 -10.68 -5.76
CA VAL A 334 21.01 -11.09 -4.50
C VAL A 334 21.07 -12.60 -4.28
N ARG A 335 21.47 -13.38 -5.30
CA ARG A 335 21.54 -14.85 -5.23
C ARG A 335 22.67 -15.39 -4.35
N LEU A 336 23.69 -14.59 -4.06
CA LEU A 336 24.82 -15.04 -3.23
C LEU A 336 24.55 -14.97 -1.72
N TRP A 337 23.45 -14.35 -1.27
CA TRP A 337 23.17 -14.21 0.17
C TRP A 337 21.89 -14.90 0.68
N MET A 338 21.00 -15.34 -0.21
CA MET A 338 19.75 -16.02 0.19
C MET A 338 19.84 -17.54 0.01
N LYS A 339 20.56 -18.20 0.93
CA LYS A 339 20.60 -19.66 1.05
C LYS A 339 19.47 -20.13 1.97
N SER A 340 18.24 -20.12 1.47
CA SER A 340 17.08 -20.77 2.09
C SER A 340 15.95 -20.92 1.05
N SER A 341 15.66 -22.18 0.73
CA SER A 341 14.51 -22.83 0.07
C SER A 341 13.48 -22.14 -0.87
N ASP A 342 13.52 -20.84 -1.20
CA ASP A 342 12.56 -20.25 -2.14
C ASP A 342 13.23 -19.68 -3.39
N ARG A 343 13.13 -20.45 -4.49
CA ARG A 343 13.62 -20.08 -5.83
C ARG A 343 12.51 -19.42 -6.66
N GLN A 344 12.45 -18.10 -6.70
CA GLN A 344 11.69 -17.34 -7.71
C GLN A 344 12.27 -15.92 -7.88
N LYS A 345 12.18 -15.18 -8.98
CA LYS A 345 12.06 -15.36 -10.45
C LYS A 345 11.90 -13.92 -11.00
N MET A 346 12.56 -13.46 -12.08
CA MET A 346 12.56 -12.02 -12.50
C MET A 346 11.15 -11.43 -12.69
N PHE A 347 10.28 -12.14 -13.41
CA PHE A 347 8.88 -11.72 -13.57
C PHE A 347 8.08 -11.80 -12.27
N THR A 348 8.49 -12.62 -11.29
CA THR A 348 7.88 -12.64 -9.95
C THR A 348 8.15 -11.32 -9.25
N ALA A 349 9.39 -10.83 -9.25
CA ALA A 349 9.71 -9.54 -8.62
C ALA A 349 8.94 -8.38 -9.29
N TRP A 350 8.79 -8.41 -10.62
CA TRP A 350 7.99 -7.40 -11.34
C TRP A 350 6.51 -7.48 -10.99
N HIS A 351 5.94 -8.69 -11.00
CA HIS A 351 4.55 -8.97 -10.63
C HIS A 351 4.27 -8.53 -9.19
N GLU A 352 5.10 -8.96 -8.24
CA GLU A 352 5.00 -8.62 -6.82
C GLU A 352 5.13 -7.11 -6.60
N HIS A 353 6.08 -6.45 -7.26
CA HIS A 353 6.20 -5.00 -7.16
C HIS A 353 4.94 -4.28 -7.65
N LEU A 354 4.38 -4.68 -8.80
CA LEU A 354 3.12 -4.10 -9.29
C LEU A 354 1.94 -4.40 -8.36
N ALA A 355 1.91 -5.60 -7.77
CA ALA A 355 0.92 -6.03 -6.80
C ALA A 355 0.98 -5.21 -5.49
N PHE A 356 2.15 -5.06 -4.89
CA PHE A 356 2.35 -4.25 -3.69
C PHE A 356 1.99 -2.79 -3.93
N ARG A 357 2.26 -2.26 -5.14
CA ARG A 357 1.79 -0.93 -5.52
C ARG A 357 0.27 -0.83 -5.60
N ALA A 358 -0.40 -1.85 -6.13
CA ALA A 358 -1.86 -1.90 -6.11
C ALA A 358 -2.37 -1.93 -4.66
N GLY A 359 -1.74 -2.72 -3.78
CA GLY A 359 -2.00 -2.71 -2.33
C GLY A 359 -1.86 -1.32 -1.71
N ALA A 360 -0.74 -0.63 -1.98
CA ALA A 360 -0.52 0.74 -1.51
C ALA A 360 -1.57 1.74 -2.05
N MET A 361 -2.02 1.57 -3.30
CA MET A 361 -3.12 2.39 -3.85
C MET A 361 -4.46 2.11 -3.13
N ILE A 362 -4.73 0.86 -2.77
CA ILE A 362 -5.91 0.48 -1.96
C ILE A 362 -5.80 1.12 -0.58
N ARG A 363 -4.65 1.02 0.09
CA ARG A 363 -4.41 1.64 1.40
C ARG A 363 -4.66 3.15 1.37
N GLY A 364 -4.01 3.86 0.45
CA GLY A 364 -4.15 5.31 0.33
C GLY A 364 -5.57 5.74 -0.06
N GLY A 365 -6.26 4.98 -0.92
CA GLY A 365 -7.63 5.26 -1.34
C GLY A 365 -8.68 4.97 -0.25
N LEU A 366 -8.56 3.84 0.45
CA LEU A 366 -9.52 3.47 1.50
C LEU A 366 -9.34 4.29 2.77
N ILE A 367 -8.11 4.54 3.24
CA ILE A 367 -7.88 5.38 4.43
C ILE A 367 -8.44 6.78 4.22
N THR A 368 -8.21 7.38 3.04
CA THR A 368 -8.74 8.72 2.74
C THR A 368 -10.27 8.72 2.63
N LEU A 369 -10.88 7.68 2.06
CA LEU A 369 -12.35 7.54 2.06
C LEU A 369 -12.93 7.41 3.47
N ILE A 370 -12.33 6.56 4.32
CA ILE A 370 -12.76 6.36 5.71
C ILE A 370 -12.59 7.68 6.47
N TYR A 371 -11.47 8.39 6.28
CA TYR A 371 -11.23 9.68 6.92
C TYR A 371 -12.22 10.76 6.47
N ARG A 372 -12.49 10.84 5.15
CA ARG A 372 -13.51 11.74 4.59
C ARG A 372 -14.89 11.47 5.19
N LYS A 373 -15.23 10.20 5.42
CA LYS A 373 -16.47 9.81 6.08
C LYS A 373 -16.45 10.18 7.56
N LEU A 374 -15.34 9.89 8.27
CA LEU A 374 -15.17 10.12 9.70
C LEU A 374 -15.48 11.56 10.11
N VAL A 375 -15.00 12.53 9.34
CA VAL A 375 -15.21 13.97 9.59
C VAL A 375 -16.66 14.41 9.40
N LYS A 376 -17.49 13.60 8.72
CA LYS A 376 -18.90 13.89 8.45
C LYS A 376 -19.88 13.13 9.35
N LEU A 377 -19.41 12.18 10.14
CA LEU A 377 -20.29 11.39 11.00
C LEU A 377 -20.70 12.19 12.24
N PRO A 378 -21.91 11.93 12.80
CA PRO A 378 -22.33 12.54 14.05
C PRO A 378 -21.53 11.98 15.24
N THR A 379 -21.30 12.81 16.27
CA THR A 379 -20.44 12.49 17.44
C THR A 379 -20.81 11.17 18.13
N LYS A 380 -22.11 10.85 18.20
CA LYS A 380 -22.60 9.60 18.80
C LYS A 380 -22.10 8.36 18.07
N GLN A 381 -22.21 8.35 16.74
CA GLN A 381 -21.75 7.22 15.93
C GLN A 381 -20.23 7.10 15.93
N LEU A 382 -19.51 8.23 15.99
CA LEU A 382 -18.05 8.28 16.17
C LEU A 382 -17.57 7.55 17.43
N SER A 383 -18.25 7.74 18.56
CA SER A 383 -17.89 7.08 19.83
C SER A 383 -18.09 5.55 19.81
N GLN A 384 -19.02 5.06 18.98
CA GLN A 384 -19.35 3.65 18.84
C GLN A 384 -18.55 2.98 17.71
N SER A 385 -18.09 3.76 16.73
CA SER A 385 -17.36 3.27 15.58
C SER A 385 -15.87 3.10 15.89
N SER A 386 -15.34 1.91 15.61
CA SER A 386 -13.92 1.60 15.70
C SER A 386 -13.16 2.04 14.43
N ALA A 387 -13.36 3.28 13.98
CA ALA A 387 -12.77 3.80 12.74
C ALA A 387 -11.24 3.65 12.68
N VAL A 388 -10.55 3.85 13.82
CA VAL A 388 -9.09 3.61 13.93
C VAL A 388 -8.75 2.13 13.72
N SER A 389 -9.58 1.21 14.22
CA SER A 389 -9.42 -0.24 13.96
C SER A 389 -9.71 -0.59 12.51
N LEU A 390 -10.65 0.09 11.84
CA LEU A 390 -10.91 -0.10 10.41
C LEU A 390 -9.70 0.33 9.59
N MET A 391 -9.15 1.52 9.87
CA MET A 391 -7.94 2.03 9.18
C MET A 391 -6.68 1.22 9.51
N GLY A 392 -6.55 0.72 10.75
CA GLY A 392 -5.35 0.02 11.21
C GLY A 392 -5.36 -1.48 10.92
N ASN A 393 -6.42 -2.19 11.30
CA ASN A 393 -6.46 -3.66 11.17
C ASN A 393 -7.05 -4.09 9.82
N ASP A 394 -8.19 -3.53 9.44
CA ASP A 394 -8.93 -4.02 8.27
C ASP A 394 -8.30 -3.56 6.96
N VAL A 395 -7.91 -2.29 6.84
CA VAL A 395 -7.20 -1.80 5.64
C VAL A 395 -5.82 -2.45 5.51
N GLU A 396 -5.11 -2.71 6.59
CA GLU A 396 -3.81 -3.40 6.53
C GLU A 396 -3.98 -4.85 6.08
N THR A 397 -4.95 -5.57 6.66
CA THR A 397 -5.32 -6.92 6.22
C THR A 397 -5.70 -6.94 4.73
N LEU A 398 -6.45 -5.93 4.25
CA LEU A 398 -6.77 -5.79 2.83
C LEU A 398 -5.51 -5.54 1.99
N THR A 399 -4.61 -4.68 2.44
CA THR A 399 -3.38 -4.33 1.71
C THR A 399 -2.50 -5.56 1.50
N GLU A 400 -2.38 -6.41 2.52
CA GLU A 400 -1.59 -7.64 2.47
C GLU A 400 -2.28 -8.75 1.65
N LYS A 401 -3.58 -8.96 1.83
CA LYS A 401 -4.29 -10.15 1.31
C LYS A 401 -5.04 -9.94 0.00
N VAL A 402 -5.39 -8.70 -0.37
CA VAL A 402 -6.18 -8.45 -1.60
C VAL A 402 -5.44 -8.90 -2.86
N ASN A 403 -4.11 -8.82 -2.88
CA ASN A 403 -3.34 -9.34 -4.01
C ASN A 403 -3.51 -10.85 -4.19
N MET A 404 -3.48 -11.61 -3.09
CA MET A 404 -3.71 -13.05 -3.14
C MET A 404 -5.09 -13.36 -3.72
N LEU A 405 -6.12 -12.62 -3.29
CA LEU A 405 -7.48 -12.77 -3.78
C LEU A 405 -7.60 -12.43 -5.28
N LEU A 406 -7.15 -11.24 -5.69
CA LEU A 406 -7.42 -10.70 -7.04
C LEU A 406 -6.51 -11.28 -8.12
N VAL A 407 -5.27 -11.66 -7.79
CA VAL A 407 -4.28 -12.06 -8.79
C VAL A 407 -3.81 -13.49 -8.62
N GLU A 408 -3.44 -13.91 -7.41
CA GLU A 408 -2.92 -15.27 -7.22
C GLU A 408 -4.00 -16.34 -7.39
N SER A 409 -5.25 -16.08 -6.99
CA SER A 409 -6.34 -17.06 -7.09
C SER A 409 -6.52 -17.59 -8.52
N TRP A 410 -6.78 -16.72 -9.51
CA TRP A 410 -7.01 -17.17 -10.89
C TRP A 410 -5.75 -17.73 -11.54
N ALA A 411 -4.57 -17.20 -11.19
CA ALA A 411 -3.30 -17.67 -11.73
C ALA A 411 -2.97 -19.08 -11.23
N ASN A 412 -3.20 -19.37 -9.95
CA ASN A 412 -3.01 -20.69 -9.37
C ASN A 412 -4.05 -21.67 -9.91
N THR A 413 -5.32 -21.27 -10.05
CA THR A 413 -6.35 -22.10 -10.69
C THR A 413 -5.95 -22.48 -12.13
N LEU A 414 -5.49 -21.51 -12.92
CA LEU A 414 -5.03 -21.76 -14.29
C LEU A 414 -3.81 -22.70 -14.33
N THR A 415 -2.84 -22.49 -13.44
CA THR A 415 -1.63 -23.33 -13.36
C THR A 415 -1.98 -24.76 -12.98
N VAL A 416 -2.83 -24.96 -11.97
CA VAL A 416 -3.31 -26.28 -11.56
C VAL A 416 -4.09 -26.95 -12.69
N ALA A 417 -4.96 -26.22 -13.40
CA ALA A 417 -5.72 -26.77 -14.52
C ALA A 417 -4.82 -27.28 -15.66
N ILE A 418 -3.80 -26.51 -16.05
CA ILE A 418 -2.87 -26.92 -17.12
C ILE A 418 -1.95 -28.06 -16.64
N ALA A 419 -1.41 -27.98 -15.42
CA ALA A 419 -0.58 -29.03 -14.87
C ALA A 419 -1.34 -30.35 -14.70
N MET A 420 -2.62 -30.27 -14.31
CA MET A 420 -3.52 -31.42 -14.24
C MET A 420 -3.74 -32.04 -15.61
N TRP A 421 -4.01 -31.23 -16.63
CA TRP A 421 -4.15 -31.71 -18.01
C TRP A 421 -2.88 -32.45 -18.49
N MET A 422 -1.69 -31.89 -18.22
CA MET A 422 -0.41 -32.55 -18.52
C MET A 422 -0.21 -33.85 -17.74
N LEU A 423 -0.65 -33.90 -16.48
CA LEU A 423 -0.54 -35.09 -15.64
C LEU A 423 -1.48 -36.20 -16.12
N THR A 424 -2.68 -35.85 -16.59
CA THR A 424 -3.63 -36.81 -17.18
C THR A 424 -3.08 -37.41 -18.47
N GLU A 425 -2.37 -36.63 -19.28
CA GLU A 425 -1.68 -37.15 -20.48
C GLU A 425 -0.59 -38.20 -20.12
N GLN A 426 0.09 -38.04 -18.99
CA GLN A 426 1.18 -38.94 -18.57
C GLN A 426 0.74 -40.14 -17.72
N LEU A 427 -0.24 -39.97 -16.83
CA LEU A 427 -0.63 -40.97 -15.83
C LEU A 427 -2.10 -41.43 -15.94
N GLY A 428 -2.87 -40.89 -16.90
CA GLY A 428 -4.30 -41.19 -17.04
C GLY A 428 -5.13 -40.76 -15.81
N ALA A 429 -6.13 -41.56 -15.43
CA ALA A 429 -7.07 -41.25 -14.34
C ALA A 429 -6.43 -41.13 -12.95
N VAL A 430 -5.19 -41.62 -12.77
CA VAL A 430 -4.43 -41.54 -11.51
C VAL A 430 -4.04 -40.09 -11.15
N SER A 431 -4.12 -39.18 -12.13
CA SER A 431 -3.87 -37.75 -11.96
C SER A 431 -4.81 -37.06 -10.95
N ALA A 432 -5.94 -37.65 -10.56
CA ALA A 432 -6.87 -37.07 -9.58
C ALA A 432 -6.43 -37.23 -8.11
N ALA A 433 -5.52 -38.17 -7.81
CA ALA A 433 -5.09 -38.47 -6.44
C ALA A 433 -4.49 -37.26 -5.67
N PRO A 434 -3.63 -36.42 -6.28
CA PRO A 434 -3.13 -35.19 -5.66
C PRO A 434 -4.20 -34.23 -5.15
N ILE A 435 -5.30 -34.07 -5.89
CA ILE A 435 -6.37 -33.13 -5.54
C ILE A 435 -7.17 -33.68 -4.37
N ILE A 436 -7.49 -34.98 -4.39
CA ILE A 436 -8.27 -35.64 -3.32
C ILE A 436 -7.51 -35.57 -1.99
N VAL A 437 -6.20 -35.86 -1.99
CA VAL A 437 -5.35 -35.79 -0.79
C VAL A 437 -5.24 -34.35 -0.26
N SER A 438 -5.10 -33.38 -1.16
CA SER A 438 -4.98 -31.96 -0.78
C SER A 438 -6.30 -31.40 -0.22
N LEU A 439 -7.45 -31.77 -0.80
CA LEU A 439 -8.78 -31.37 -0.30
C LEU A 439 -9.07 -31.98 1.08
N ALA A 440 -8.80 -33.26 1.29
CA ALA A 440 -8.99 -33.93 2.58
C ALA A 440 -8.15 -33.28 3.70
N THR A 441 -7.00 -32.71 3.33
CA THR A 441 -6.12 -32.00 4.26
C THR A 441 -6.66 -30.60 4.61
N GLN A 442 -7.37 -29.96 3.69
CA GLN A 442 -7.88 -28.59 3.83
C GLN A 442 -8.99 -28.48 4.88
N ASP A 443 -9.89 -29.46 4.97
CA ASP A 443 -10.98 -29.46 5.96
C ASP A 443 -10.45 -29.39 7.40
N ARG A 444 -9.31 -30.05 7.66
CA ARG A 444 -8.63 -30.01 8.97
C ARG A 444 -8.02 -28.64 9.28
N ILE A 445 -7.45 -27.97 8.27
CA ILE A 445 -6.84 -26.63 8.43
C ILE A 445 -7.94 -25.58 8.68
N ASN A 446 -9.07 -25.67 7.98
CA ASN A 446 -10.19 -24.75 8.14
C ASN A 446 -10.80 -24.81 9.55
N PHE A 447 -11.04 -26.02 10.06
CA PHE A 447 -11.52 -26.24 11.43
C PHE A 447 -10.59 -25.60 12.48
N THR A 448 -9.28 -25.75 12.25
CA THR A 448 -8.24 -25.20 13.13
C THR A 448 -8.22 -23.67 13.14
N ALA A 449 -8.41 -23.05 11.97
CA ALA A 449 -8.47 -21.60 11.81
C ALA A 449 -9.74 -20.98 12.43
N GLU A 450 -10.86 -21.70 12.45
CA GLU A 450 -12.12 -21.25 13.05
C GLU A 450 -12.04 -21.17 14.58
N VAL A 451 -11.36 -22.13 15.20
CA VAL A 451 -11.07 -22.14 16.66
C VAL A 451 -10.14 -20.99 17.07
N LEU A 452 -9.27 -20.53 16.17
CA LEU A 452 -8.36 -19.40 16.40
C LEU A 452 -9.07 -18.04 16.51
N GLY A 453 -10.29 -17.92 15.96
CA GLY A 453 -11.00 -16.64 15.79
C GLY A 453 -11.60 -16.02 17.06
N SER A 454 -11.61 -16.73 18.19
CA SER A 454 -12.42 -16.36 19.36
C SER A 454 -11.66 -16.33 20.70
N ILE A 455 -10.38 -15.96 20.71
CA ILE A 455 -9.58 -15.94 21.95
C ILE A 455 -9.40 -14.54 22.59
N LYS A 456 -10.06 -13.49 22.07
CA LYS A 456 -9.81 -12.11 22.49
C LYS A 456 -10.70 -11.58 23.63
N THR A 457 -11.71 -12.33 24.07
CA THR A 457 -12.78 -11.82 24.95
C THR A 457 -12.40 -11.70 26.45
N VAL A 458 -11.23 -12.17 26.89
CA VAL A 458 -11.06 -12.59 28.31
C VAL A 458 -10.30 -11.63 29.25
N LYS A 459 -9.66 -10.52 28.83
CA LYS A 459 -8.68 -9.88 29.74
C LYS A 459 -8.57 -8.35 29.65
N MET A 460 -9.16 -7.60 30.62
CA MET A 460 -8.82 -6.20 30.98
C MET A 460 -9.16 -5.91 32.46
N LEU A 461 -8.28 -5.22 33.25
CA LEU A 461 -8.53 -4.25 34.37
C LEU A 461 -7.39 -4.14 35.43
N GLY A 462 -7.12 -2.88 35.86
CA GLY A 462 -5.94 -2.20 36.47
C GLY A 462 -5.50 -2.34 37.96
N TYR A 463 -4.36 -2.95 38.37
CA TYR A 463 -3.64 -2.69 39.66
C TYR A 463 -2.11 -3.02 39.65
N ALA A 464 -1.20 -2.03 39.72
CA ALA A 464 0.24 -2.12 39.34
C ALA A 464 1.15 -3.20 39.98
N GLU A 465 1.13 -3.42 41.30
CA GLU A 465 2.05 -4.39 41.94
C GLU A 465 1.49 -5.82 41.94
N ARG A 466 0.16 -5.89 42.15
CA ARG A 466 -0.65 -7.06 41.83
C ARG A 466 -0.59 -7.38 40.34
N PHE A 467 -0.32 -6.40 39.48
CA PHE A 467 -0.18 -6.60 38.04
C PHE A 467 1.13 -7.20 37.67
N THR A 468 2.24 -6.97 38.35
CA THR A 468 3.47 -7.69 37.98
C THR A 468 3.26 -9.19 38.18
N THR A 469 2.68 -9.58 39.32
CA THR A 469 2.31 -10.98 39.60
C THR A 469 1.16 -11.49 38.73
N LEU A 470 0.12 -10.69 38.47
CA LEU A 470 -0.93 -11.05 37.51
C LEU A 470 -0.41 -11.10 36.07
N ILE A 471 0.54 -10.27 35.67
CA ILE A 471 1.16 -10.26 34.34
C ILE A 471 2.04 -11.49 34.24
N GLU A 472 2.83 -11.85 35.25
CA GLU A 472 3.57 -13.12 35.28
C GLU A 472 2.62 -14.32 35.23
N GLN A 473 1.52 -14.30 35.98
CA GLN A 473 0.53 -15.38 35.96
C GLN A 473 -0.27 -15.42 34.65
N LYS A 474 -0.65 -14.25 34.09
CA LYS A 474 -1.30 -14.13 32.78
C LYS A 474 -0.34 -14.46 31.66
N ARG A 475 0.97 -14.17 31.80
CA ARG A 475 2.05 -14.53 30.89
C ARG A 475 2.32 -16.03 30.95
N SER A 476 2.29 -16.66 32.12
CA SER A 476 2.34 -18.11 32.26
C SER A 476 1.14 -18.74 31.56
N ASN A 477 -0.07 -18.24 31.82
CA ASN A 477 -1.29 -18.69 31.14
C ASN A 477 -1.28 -18.42 29.62
N ASP A 478 -0.71 -17.28 29.17
CA ASP A 478 -0.57 -16.94 27.75
C ASP A 478 0.53 -17.77 27.09
N LEU A 479 1.59 -18.12 27.82
CA LEU A 479 2.65 -19.03 27.36
C LEU A 479 2.11 -20.46 27.27
N ASP A 480 1.27 -20.89 28.20
CA ASP A 480 0.62 -22.20 28.20
C ASP A 480 -0.45 -22.29 27.09
N SER A 481 -1.28 -21.27 26.93
CA SER A 481 -2.19 -21.14 25.78
C SER A 481 -1.40 -21.03 24.47
N GLY A 482 -0.27 -20.32 24.50
CA GLY A 482 0.67 -20.18 23.40
C GLY A 482 1.44 -21.46 23.07
N LYS A 483 1.59 -22.40 24.01
CA LYS A 483 2.12 -23.76 23.74
C LYS A 483 1.12 -24.54 22.91
N GLN A 484 -0.18 -24.47 23.24
CA GLN A 484 -1.22 -25.10 22.44
C GLN A 484 -1.29 -24.48 21.04
N TYR A 485 -1.24 -23.15 20.93
CA TYR A 485 -1.18 -22.46 19.63
C TYR A 485 0.05 -22.85 18.81
N ARG A 486 1.23 -22.89 19.44
CA ARG A 486 2.47 -23.33 18.76
C ARG A 486 2.41 -24.80 18.36
N ALA A 487 1.88 -25.68 19.22
CA ALA A 487 1.64 -27.09 18.89
C ALA A 487 0.64 -27.24 17.73
N LEU A 488 -0.38 -26.39 17.66
CA LEU A 488 -1.36 -26.37 16.58
C LEU A 488 -0.73 -25.91 15.26
N ASN A 489 0.06 -24.83 15.30
CA ASN A 489 0.84 -24.37 14.14
C ASN A 489 1.87 -25.40 13.70
N LEU A 490 2.49 -26.09 14.66
CA LEU A 490 3.40 -27.21 14.44
C LEU A 490 2.70 -28.34 13.67
N TRP A 491 1.54 -28.80 14.16
CA TRP A 491 0.75 -29.80 13.47
C TRP A 491 0.30 -29.32 12.09
N ALA A 492 -0.14 -28.07 11.96
CA ALA A 492 -0.53 -27.48 10.67
C ALA A 492 0.65 -27.43 9.68
N ASN A 493 1.85 -27.06 10.14
CA ASN A 493 3.07 -27.05 9.33
C ASN A 493 3.52 -28.47 8.94
N ALA A 494 3.46 -29.43 9.87
CA ALA A 494 3.79 -30.83 9.60
C ALA A 494 2.82 -31.44 8.58
N ILE A 495 1.53 -31.14 8.70
CA ILE A 495 0.49 -31.56 7.76
C ILE A 495 0.72 -30.92 6.38
N THR A 496 0.98 -29.61 6.33
CA THR A 496 1.17 -28.88 5.06
C THR A 496 2.39 -29.38 4.30
N ASN A 497 3.54 -29.54 4.98
CA ASN A 497 4.77 -30.06 4.36
C ASN A 497 4.64 -31.56 4.01
N GLY A 498 4.03 -32.36 4.89
CA GLY A 498 3.81 -33.80 4.66
C GLY A 498 2.85 -34.11 3.51
N THR A 499 1.96 -33.17 3.16
CA THR A 499 0.99 -33.34 2.05
C THR A 499 1.68 -33.53 0.70
N ALA A 500 2.80 -32.83 0.44
CA ALA A 500 3.54 -32.96 -0.82
C ALA A 500 4.19 -34.34 -0.98
N SER A 501 4.78 -34.86 0.10
CA SER A 501 5.41 -36.17 0.14
C SER A 501 4.36 -37.30 0.09
N LEU A 502 3.27 -37.16 0.85
CA LEU A 502 2.14 -38.10 0.83
C LEU A 502 1.47 -38.16 -0.55
N THR A 503 1.28 -37.01 -1.20
CA THR A 503 0.70 -36.93 -2.54
C THR A 503 1.57 -37.66 -3.57
N SER A 504 2.89 -37.48 -3.51
CA SER A 504 3.82 -38.21 -4.37
C SER A 504 3.76 -39.71 -4.10
N MET A 505 3.69 -40.12 -2.83
CA MET A 505 3.54 -41.53 -2.44
C MET A 505 2.28 -42.15 -3.06
N VAL A 506 1.11 -41.54 -2.82
CA VAL A 506 -0.19 -42.06 -3.27
C VAL A 506 -0.27 -42.10 -4.79
N THR A 507 0.23 -41.08 -5.49
CA THR A 507 0.15 -40.99 -6.96
C THR A 507 0.95 -42.12 -7.63
N PHE A 508 2.20 -42.37 -7.20
CA PHE A 508 2.99 -43.47 -7.76
C PHE A 508 2.49 -44.84 -7.33
N SER A 509 1.92 -44.95 -6.13
CA SER A 509 1.28 -46.19 -5.66
C SER A 509 0.06 -46.55 -6.52
N ALA A 510 -0.82 -45.57 -6.75
CA ALA A 510 -1.98 -45.74 -7.61
C ALA A 510 -1.59 -46.03 -9.06
N TYR A 511 -0.52 -45.43 -9.58
CA TYR A 511 0.00 -45.72 -10.92
C TYR A 511 0.54 -47.15 -11.03
N ALA A 512 1.36 -47.58 -10.06
CA ALA A 512 1.92 -48.94 -10.05
C ALA A 512 0.82 -50.01 -9.95
N ILE A 513 -0.23 -49.75 -9.16
CA ILE A 513 -1.40 -50.63 -9.05
C ILE A 513 -2.21 -50.64 -10.36
N ALA A 514 -2.48 -49.46 -10.95
CA ALA A 514 -3.20 -49.34 -12.21
C ALA A 514 -2.45 -50.02 -13.37
N ALA A 515 -1.12 -49.88 -13.45
CA ALA A 515 -0.27 -50.53 -14.44
C ALA A 515 -0.30 -52.06 -14.29
N LYS A 516 -0.32 -52.57 -13.05
CA LYS A 516 -0.47 -54.01 -12.76
C LYS A 516 -1.83 -54.56 -13.17
N LEU A 517 -2.91 -53.79 -12.96
CA LEU A 517 -4.28 -54.18 -13.31
C LEU A 517 -4.59 -54.08 -14.81
N SER A 518 -3.96 -53.15 -15.52
CA SER A 518 -4.25 -52.87 -16.93
C SER A 518 -3.46 -53.75 -17.92
N GLY A 519 -2.51 -54.55 -17.43
CA GLY A 519 -1.71 -55.46 -18.24
C GLY A 519 -0.83 -54.81 -19.32
N ASN A 520 -0.75 -53.48 -19.38
CA ASN A 520 -0.13 -52.74 -20.46
C ASN A 520 0.97 -51.78 -19.97
N GLN A 521 2.11 -51.83 -20.66
CA GLN A 521 3.35 -51.04 -20.52
C GLN A 521 4.04 -51.03 -19.12
N PRO A 522 5.31 -51.48 -19.02
CA PRO A 522 6.06 -51.41 -17.76
C PRO A 522 6.41 -49.96 -17.38
N PHE A 523 6.43 -49.67 -16.08
CA PHE A 523 6.85 -48.39 -15.49
C PHE A 523 8.14 -47.86 -16.13
N SER A 524 8.08 -46.68 -16.77
CA SER A 524 9.23 -46.04 -17.42
C SER A 524 9.87 -44.98 -16.52
N ALA A 525 11.20 -45.04 -16.33
CA ALA A 525 11.96 -44.05 -15.56
C ALA A 525 11.68 -42.61 -16.05
N THR A 526 11.62 -42.41 -17.37
CA THR A 526 11.37 -41.10 -17.99
C THR A 526 9.96 -40.58 -17.66
N GLN A 527 8.95 -41.45 -17.66
CA GLN A 527 7.57 -41.06 -17.29
C GLN A 527 7.49 -40.71 -15.81
N ALA A 528 8.16 -41.47 -14.94
CA ALA A 528 8.18 -41.21 -13.51
C ALA A 528 8.84 -39.87 -13.16
N ILE A 529 10.04 -39.60 -13.70
CA ILE A 529 10.76 -38.34 -13.45
C ILE A 529 9.99 -37.12 -13.99
N THR A 530 9.35 -37.28 -15.16
CA THR A 530 8.52 -36.20 -15.73
C THR A 530 7.26 -35.96 -14.88
N ALA A 531 6.60 -37.00 -14.40
CA ALA A 531 5.47 -36.89 -13.48
C ALA A 531 5.86 -36.24 -12.14
N VAL A 532 7.02 -36.59 -11.56
CA VAL A 532 7.53 -35.90 -10.35
C VAL A 532 7.78 -34.43 -10.62
N SER A 533 8.35 -34.10 -11.79
CA SER A 533 8.59 -32.71 -12.20
C SER A 533 7.27 -31.93 -12.31
N ILE A 534 6.22 -32.51 -12.91
CA ILE A 534 4.88 -31.90 -12.98
C ILE A 534 4.29 -31.73 -11.59
N LEU A 535 4.34 -32.76 -10.73
CA LEU A 535 3.85 -32.68 -9.35
C LEU A 535 4.55 -31.56 -8.56
N SER A 536 5.87 -31.44 -8.66
CA SER A 536 6.63 -30.38 -7.98
C SER A 536 6.28 -28.96 -8.44
N VAL A 537 5.82 -28.80 -9.69
CA VAL A 537 5.33 -27.52 -10.23
C VAL A 537 3.87 -27.27 -9.82
N MET A 538 3.04 -28.32 -9.70
CA MET A 538 1.61 -28.24 -9.40
C MET A 538 1.29 -28.08 -7.91
N MET A 539 2.05 -28.75 -7.03
CA MET A 539 1.73 -28.80 -5.60
C MET A 539 1.77 -27.44 -4.91
N PRO A 540 2.76 -26.55 -5.14
CA PRO A 540 2.77 -25.24 -4.47
C PRO A 540 1.58 -24.34 -4.86
N PRO A 541 1.21 -24.18 -6.15
CA PRO A 541 -0.02 -23.47 -6.53
C PRO A 541 -1.29 -24.09 -5.95
N LEU A 542 -1.37 -25.42 -5.87
CA LEU A 542 -2.50 -26.13 -5.27
C LEU A 542 -2.61 -25.81 -3.78
N SER A 543 -1.52 -25.95 -3.01
CA SER A 543 -1.47 -25.61 -1.59
C SER A 543 -1.82 -24.14 -1.33
N ASN A 544 -1.33 -23.23 -2.18
CA ASN A 544 -1.66 -21.80 -2.09
C ASN A 544 -3.13 -21.52 -2.36
N LEU A 545 -3.74 -22.17 -3.37
CA LEU A 545 -5.16 -22.01 -3.67
C LEU A 545 -6.03 -22.44 -2.48
N LEU A 546 -5.69 -23.57 -1.87
CA LEU A 546 -6.42 -24.14 -0.73
C LEU A 546 -6.21 -23.32 0.54
N GLY A 547 -4.97 -22.89 0.82
CA GLY A 547 -4.63 -22.02 1.96
C GLY A 547 -5.22 -20.61 1.86
N ASN A 548 -5.49 -20.12 0.65
CA ASN A 548 -6.05 -18.78 0.43
C ASN A 548 -7.57 -18.69 0.63
N VAL A 549 -8.28 -19.80 0.84
CA VAL A 549 -9.75 -19.77 1.01
C VAL A 549 -10.16 -19.00 2.29
N PRO A 550 -9.63 -19.31 3.50
CA PRO A 550 -9.97 -18.56 4.70
C PRO A 550 -9.53 -17.08 4.62
N SER A 551 -8.36 -16.83 4.03
CA SER A 551 -7.84 -15.47 3.87
C SER A 551 -8.73 -14.64 2.93
N SER A 552 -9.29 -15.24 1.89
CA SER A 552 -10.25 -14.61 0.98
C SER A 552 -11.56 -14.23 1.68
N PHE A 553 -12.14 -15.13 2.48
CA PHE A 553 -13.32 -14.82 3.29
C PHE A 553 -13.05 -13.68 4.29
N SER A 554 -11.89 -13.70 4.95
CA SER A 554 -11.49 -12.62 5.86
C SER A 554 -11.37 -11.26 5.14
N THR A 555 -10.88 -11.27 3.91
CA THR A 555 -10.73 -10.08 3.05
C THR A 555 -12.10 -9.51 2.66
N PHE A 556 -13.05 -10.37 2.26
CA PHE A 556 -14.43 -9.94 2.01
C PHE A 556 -15.10 -9.39 3.27
N GLY A 557 -14.85 -10.00 4.44
CA GLY A 557 -15.31 -9.50 5.73
C GLY A 557 -14.79 -8.09 6.05
N CYS A 558 -13.53 -7.78 5.72
CA CYS A 558 -12.96 -6.44 5.86
C CYS A 558 -13.63 -5.44 4.91
N PHE A 559 -13.82 -5.78 3.63
CA PHE A 559 -14.56 -4.92 2.70
C PHE A 559 -15.98 -4.63 3.17
N ARG A 560 -16.66 -5.64 3.72
CA ARG A 560 -18.02 -5.49 4.26
C ARG A 560 -18.05 -4.53 5.46
N ARG A 561 -17.16 -4.71 6.44
CA ARG A 561 -17.08 -3.82 7.61
C ARG A 561 -16.79 -2.37 7.24
N ILE A 562 -15.88 -2.14 6.28
CA ILE A 562 -15.60 -0.79 5.77
C ILE A 562 -16.80 -0.24 5.01
N GLN A 563 -17.45 -1.05 4.18
CA GLN A 563 -18.66 -0.66 3.45
C GLN A 563 -19.79 -0.25 4.40
N ASP A 564 -20.05 -1.05 5.43
CA ASP A 564 -21.08 -0.76 6.43
C ASP A 564 -20.78 0.56 7.17
N PHE A 565 -19.50 0.84 7.46
CA PHE A 565 -19.07 2.13 8.00
C PHE A 565 -19.27 3.31 7.03
N LEU A 566 -18.95 3.13 5.74
CA LEU A 566 -19.13 4.18 4.72
C LEU A 566 -20.61 4.50 4.44
N LEU A 567 -21.51 3.56 4.69
CA LEU A 567 -22.95 3.70 4.51
C LEU A 567 -23.69 4.28 5.72
N LEU A 568 -23.00 4.53 6.85
CA LEU A 568 -23.59 5.24 7.98
C LEU A 568 -24.12 6.62 7.57
N ASP A 569 -25.21 7.06 8.20
CA ASP A 569 -25.83 8.34 7.89
C ASP A 569 -24.90 9.52 8.23
N GLU A 570 -24.74 10.44 7.29
CA GLU A 570 -23.93 11.64 7.49
C GLU A 570 -24.68 12.68 8.33
N ARG A 571 -23.95 13.46 9.11
CA ARG A 571 -24.50 14.60 9.83
C ARG A 571 -25.04 15.61 8.83
N VAL A 572 -26.29 16.03 9.02
CA VAL A 572 -26.91 17.11 8.25
C VAL A 572 -26.86 18.38 9.08
N ASP A 573 -26.16 19.41 8.60
CA ASP A 573 -26.17 20.73 9.22
C ASP A 573 -27.34 21.53 8.67
N ASN A 574 -28.41 21.63 9.46
CA ASN A 574 -29.66 22.29 9.08
C ASN A 574 -29.69 23.77 9.51
N ARG A 575 -28.56 24.37 9.96
CA ARG A 575 -28.55 25.71 10.57
C ARG A 575 -28.79 26.76 9.49
N ASP A 576 -29.58 27.78 9.81
CA ASP A 576 -29.72 28.95 8.95
C ASP A 576 -28.51 29.88 9.15
N ILE A 577 -27.51 29.73 8.28
CA ILE A 577 -26.30 30.56 8.32
C ILE A 577 -26.57 31.82 7.50
N GLN A 578 -26.90 32.91 8.21
CA GLN A 578 -27.08 34.23 7.61
C GLN A 578 -25.72 34.88 7.39
N ALA A 579 -24.91 34.32 6.48
CA ALA A 579 -23.55 34.80 6.25
C ALA A 579 -23.56 36.28 5.82
N ARG A 580 -22.99 37.16 6.65
CA ARG A 580 -22.62 38.52 6.22
C ARG A 580 -21.62 38.40 5.06
N PRO A 581 -21.81 39.10 3.92
CA PRO A 581 -20.72 39.25 2.97
C PRO A 581 -19.60 40.01 3.68
N SER A 582 -18.52 39.31 4.00
CA SER A 582 -17.32 39.91 4.56
C SER A 582 -16.74 40.88 3.55
N THR A 583 -16.83 42.19 3.85
CA THR A 583 -15.97 43.22 3.26
C THR A 583 -14.54 42.98 3.71
N MET A 584 -13.88 42.01 3.09
CA MET A 584 -12.43 41.98 2.92
C MET A 584 -12.21 42.00 1.42
N SER A 585 -11.98 43.20 0.90
CA SER A 585 -11.66 43.43 -0.50
C SER A 585 -10.37 42.69 -0.87
N GLU A 586 -10.48 41.49 -1.44
CA GLU A 586 -9.51 41.06 -2.44
C GLU A 586 -9.85 41.81 -3.73
N ASN A 587 -9.01 42.78 -4.07
CA ASN A 587 -9.06 43.48 -5.34
C ASN A 587 -8.87 42.47 -6.48
N THR A 588 -9.98 42.01 -7.05
CA THR A 588 -9.97 41.45 -8.40
C THR A 588 -11.06 42.13 -9.20
N SER A 589 -10.62 43.03 -10.07
CA SER A 589 -11.42 43.74 -11.06
C SER A 589 -12.20 42.75 -11.94
N THR A 590 -13.51 42.92 -12.07
CA THR A 590 -14.27 43.14 -13.33
C THR A 590 -15.75 42.78 -13.14
N GLY A 591 -16.64 43.69 -13.57
CA GLY A 591 -18.03 43.37 -13.93
C GLY A 591 -19.12 43.84 -12.96
N ASP A 592 -19.75 44.96 -13.33
CA ASP A 592 -21.14 45.36 -13.09
C ASP A 592 -21.63 45.59 -11.65
N ILE A 593 -21.58 46.87 -11.26
CA ILE A 593 -22.20 47.43 -10.05
C ILE A 593 -23.69 47.67 -10.33
N GLN A 594 -24.57 46.82 -9.80
CA GLN A 594 -25.97 47.19 -9.57
C GLN A 594 -26.13 47.76 -8.15
N LEU A 595 -26.55 49.01 -8.07
CA LEU A 595 -26.92 49.70 -6.83
C LEU A 595 -28.21 49.10 -6.26
N GLN A 596 -28.09 48.15 -5.33
CA GLN A 596 -29.15 47.90 -4.34
C GLN A 596 -28.92 48.82 -3.14
N SER A 597 -29.90 49.69 -2.86
CA SER A 597 -29.87 50.56 -1.70
C SER A 597 -29.84 49.72 -0.41
N LEU A 598 -28.70 49.66 0.25
CA LEU A 598 -28.62 49.21 1.64
C LEU A 598 -29.42 50.19 2.50
N ALA A 599 -30.61 49.78 2.93
CA ALA A 599 -31.25 50.42 4.07
C ALA A 599 -30.31 50.33 5.29
N PRO A 600 -30.16 51.40 6.09
CA PRO A 600 -29.38 51.33 7.33
C PRO A 600 -30.07 50.31 8.25
N ARG A 601 -29.45 49.14 8.42
CA ARG A 601 -30.02 48.05 9.23
C ARG A 601 -29.89 48.39 10.70
N SER A 602 -30.96 48.16 11.45
CA SER A 602 -31.09 48.44 12.88
C SER A 602 -30.10 47.62 13.71
N ASN A 603 -29.63 48.22 14.80
CA ASN A 603 -28.69 47.64 15.79
C ASN A 603 -29.22 46.42 16.58
N ASN A 604 -30.25 45.70 16.09
CA ASN A 604 -31.04 44.74 16.88
C ASN A 604 -31.13 43.31 16.31
N THR A 605 -30.35 42.93 15.29
CA THR A 605 -30.37 41.53 14.82
C THR A 605 -29.53 40.64 15.75
N PRO A 606 -30.11 39.57 16.35
CA PRO A 606 -29.37 38.68 17.26
C PRO A 606 -28.31 37.88 16.49
N SER A 607 -27.12 37.69 17.10
CA SER A 607 -26.02 36.93 16.48
C SER A 607 -26.28 35.43 16.47
N VAL A 608 -27.08 34.94 17.42
CA VAL A 608 -27.60 33.57 17.49
C VAL A 608 -29.06 33.66 17.93
N ALA A 609 -29.96 33.01 17.21
CA ALA A 609 -31.36 32.91 17.61
C ALA A 609 -31.87 31.48 17.47
N ILE A 610 -32.54 31.00 18.52
CA ILE A 610 -33.18 29.69 18.61
C ILE A 610 -34.66 29.91 18.84
N ILE A 611 -35.50 29.36 17.97
CA ILE A 611 -36.97 29.49 18.06
C ILE A 611 -37.57 28.08 18.05
N GLY A 612 -38.21 27.71 19.16
CA GLY A 612 -38.91 26.43 19.34
C GLY A 612 -38.00 25.21 19.14
N GLY A 613 -36.73 25.29 19.54
CA GLY A 613 -35.73 24.27 19.26
C GLY A 613 -35.82 23.06 20.18
N ASP A 614 -36.04 21.87 19.61
CA ASP A 614 -35.95 20.59 20.31
C ASP A 614 -34.70 19.81 19.87
N PHE A 615 -33.75 19.61 20.78
CA PHE A 615 -32.44 19.01 20.48
C PHE A 615 -32.27 17.64 21.13
N ASN A 616 -31.70 16.70 20.38
CA ASN A 616 -31.53 15.32 20.80
C ASN A 616 -30.17 14.73 20.36
N TRP A 617 -29.76 13.67 21.06
CA TRP A 617 -28.65 12.78 20.68
C TRP A 617 -29.17 11.42 20.18
N GLY A 618 -30.49 11.24 20.07
CA GLY A 618 -31.14 9.96 19.82
C GLY A 618 -32.64 10.15 19.71
N GLU A 619 -33.43 9.17 20.14
CA GLU A 619 -34.88 9.23 19.96
C GLU A 619 -35.59 10.24 20.86
N LYS A 620 -35.03 10.56 22.04
CA LYS A 620 -35.65 11.48 23.02
C LYS A 620 -34.96 12.84 23.05
N PRO A 621 -35.72 13.96 23.00
CA PRO A 621 -35.17 15.30 23.14
C PRO A 621 -34.66 15.53 24.56
N VAL A 622 -33.38 15.94 24.64
CA VAL A 622 -32.71 16.33 25.88
C VAL A 622 -33.01 17.79 26.20
N LEU A 623 -33.16 18.62 25.17
CA LEU A 623 -33.60 20.01 25.28
C LEU A 623 -34.94 20.17 24.57
N GLN A 624 -35.87 20.87 25.21
CA GLN A 624 -37.25 21.02 24.73
C GLN A 624 -37.68 22.48 24.75
N ASN A 625 -38.30 22.93 23.65
CA ASN A 625 -38.87 24.26 23.47
C ASN A 625 -37.92 25.41 23.85
N ILE A 626 -36.67 25.32 23.38
CA ILE A 626 -35.66 26.35 23.62
C ILE A 626 -35.96 27.57 22.74
N ASN A 627 -36.20 28.71 23.39
CA ASN A 627 -36.44 30.01 22.74
C ASN A 627 -35.46 31.04 23.31
N THR A 628 -34.38 31.36 22.57
CA THR A 628 -33.36 32.31 23.01
C THR A 628 -32.94 33.23 21.87
N HIS A 629 -32.60 34.47 22.22
CA HIS A 629 -32.02 35.45 21.30
C HIS A 629 -30.78 36.03 21.97
N LEU A 630 -29.61 35.82 21.37
CA LEU A 630 -28.36 36.36 21.87
C LEU A 630 -28.11 37.73 21.24
N PRO A 631 -28.17 38.82 22.03
CA PRO A 631 -27.98 40.17 21.52
C PRO A 631 -26.51 40.37 21.08
N GLN A 632 -26.33 41.07 19.96
CA GLN A 632 -25.02 41.50 19.49
C GLN A 632 -24.77 42.94 19.94
N SER A 633 -23.61 43.20 20.55
CA SER A 633 -23.17 44.54 20.94
C SER A 633 -21.93 44.92 20.13
N GLN A 634 -21.76 46.23 19.83
CA GLN A 634 -20.54 46.75 19.18
C GLN A 634 -19.27 46.49 20.01
N THR A 635 -19.41 46.30 21.32
CA THR A 635 -18.31 46.00 22.26
C THR A 635 -18.20 44.51 22.62
N GLY A 636 -18.84 43.63 21.83
CA GLY A 636 -18.98 42.21 22.18
C GLY A 636 -19.96 41.97 23.32
N SER A 637 -20.55 40.78 23.41
CA SER A 637 -21.52 40.42 24.45
C SER A 637 -21.13 39.14 25.19
N LEU A 638 -21.36 39.07 26.51
CA LEU A 638 -21.16 37.86 27.32
C LEU A 638 -22.51 37.29 27.73
N THR A 639 -22.84 36.13 27.18
CA THR A 639 -23.97 35.32 27.63
C THR A 639 -23.49 34.17 28.48
N THR A 640 -23.98 34.07 29.72
CA THR A 640 -23.63 32.98 30.63
C THR A 640 -24.80 32.01 30.80
N ILE A 641 -24.53 30.72 30.59
CA ILE A 641 -25.51 29.63 30.72
C ILE A 641 -25.26 28.91 32.05
N ILE A 642 -26.25 28.93 32.92
CA ILE A 642 -26.23 28.31 34.25
C ILE A 642 -27.29 27.22 34.37
N GLY A 643 -27.12 26.35 35.35
CA GLY A 643 -28.10 25.32 35.69
C GLY A 643 -27.47 24.11 36.38
N PRO A 644 -28.28 23.22 36.96
CA PRO A 644 -27.79 22.05 37.68
C PRO A 644 -26.98 21.11 36.78
N ILE A 645 -26.15 20.26 37.39
CA ILE A 645 -25.38 19.25 36.66
C ILE A 645 -26.35 18.33 35.90
N GLY A 646 -26.06 18.04 34.63
CA GLY A 646 -26.92 17.22 33.78
C GLY A 646 -28.14 17.93 33.16
N SER A 647 -28.31 19.25 33.31
CA SER A 647 -29.43 20.01 32.72
C SER A 647 -29.36 20.22 31.20
N GLY A 648 -28.30 19.74 30.54
CA GLY A 648 -28.13 19.88 29.08
C GLY A 648 -27.36 21.13 28.61
N LYS A 649 -26.62 21.84 29.47
CA LYS A 649 -25.77 23.00 29.09
C LYS A 649 -24.82 22.71 27.91
N SER A 650 -23.99 21.67 28.02
CA SER A 650 -23.08 21.24 26.96
C SER A 650 -23.84 20.79 25.70
N THR A 651 -25.04 20.21 25.85
CA THR A 651 -25.92 19.87 24.72
C THR A 651 -26.39 21.12 23.99
N LEU A 652 -26.72 22.20 24.70
CA LEU A 652 -27.14 23.47 24.11
C LEU A 652 -25.98 24.12 23.32
N LEU A 653 -24.76 24.08 23.87
CA LEU A 653 -23.58 24.56 23.15
C LEU A 653 -23.30 23.74 21.89
N LYS A 654 -23.38 22.40 21.99
CA LYS A 654 -23.21 21.49 20.85
C LYS A 654 -24.34 21.63 19.81
N ALA A 655 -25.54 22.00 20.24
CA ALA A 655 -26.64 22.34 19.34
C ALA A 655 -26.34 23.60 18.52
N ILE A 656 -25.82 24.67 19.14
CA ILE A 656 -25.40 25.90 18.44
C ILE A 656 -24.30 25.59 17.40
N LEU A 657 -23.40 24.64 17.70
CA LEU A 657 -22.38 24.14 16.77
C LEU A 657 -22.92 23.23 15.66
N GLY A 658 -24.18 22.78 15.76
CA GLY A 658 -24.81 21.85 14.81
C GLY A 658 -24.38 20.38 15.00
N GLU A 659 -23.84 20.00 16.15
CA GLU A 659 -23.40 18.62 16.44
C GLU A 659 -24.55 17.70 16.87
N THR A 660 -25.65 18.26 17.37
CA THR A 660 -26.86 17.52 17.76
C THR A 660 -27.86 17.44 16.62
N ALA A 661 -28.62 16.35 16.55
CA ALA A 661 -29.82 16.34 15.71
C ALA A 661 -30.92 17.18 16.39
N TRP A 662 -31.77 17.83 15.59
CA TRP A 662 -32.95 18.52 16.08
C TRP A 662 -34.19 18.10 15.33
N SER A 663 -35.31 18.04 16.05
CA SER A 663 -36.60 17.59 15.51
C SER A 663 -37.48 18.73 15.03
N SER A 664 -37.36 19.91 15.64
CA SER A 664 -38.25 21.06 15.43
C SER A 664 -37.52 22.36 15.73
N GLY A 665 -38.06 23.47 15.22
CA GLY A 665 -37.54 24.81 15.45
C GLY A 665 -36.52 25.28 14.41
N VAL A 666 -36.08 26.53 14.59
CA VAL A 666 -35.09 27.19 13.73
C VAL A 666 -33.92 27.67 14.59
N LEU A 667 -32.71 27.30 14.18
CA LEU A 667 -31.44 27.79 14.74
C LEU A 667 -30.73 28.62 13.66
N SER A 668 -30.58 29.91 13.92
CA SER A 668 -29.89 30.85 13.03
C SER A 668 -28.62 31.39 13.67
N ILE A 669 -27.54 31.49 12.87
CA ILE A 669 -26.24 32.01 13.30
C ILE A 669 -25.66 32.95 12.24
N ASP A 670 -25.13 34.09 12.69
CA ASP A 670 -24.60 35.17 11.84
C ASP A 670 -23.23 34.84 11.18
N SER A 671 -22.56 33.76 11.64
CA SER A 671 -21.26 33.33 11.12
C SER A 671 -21.15 31.80 10.98
N PRO A 672 -20.58 31.29 9.88
CA PRO A 672 -20.28 29.86 9.73
C PRO A 672 -19.10 29.39 10.59
N THR A 673 -18.25 30.30 11.06
CA THR A 673 -17.06 29.97 11.85
C THR A 673 -17.23 30.41 13.30
N VAL A 674 -16.94 29.49 14.22
CA VAL A 674 -17.10 29.65 15.68
C VAL A 674 -15.85 29.14 16.36
N ALA A 675 -15.34 29.88 17.35
CA ALA A 675 -14.29 29.38 18.24
C ALA A 675 -14.95 28.53 19.33
N PHE A 676 -14.42 27.33 19.60
CA PHE A 676 -14.99 26.43 20.61
C PHE A 676 -13.90 25.92 21.54
N CYS A 677 -14.16 26.03 22.85
CA CYS A 677 -13.38 25.41 23.91
C CYS A 677 -14.28 24.44 24.66
N ASP A 678 -14.01 23.14 24.49
CA ASP A 678 -14.75 22.06 25.17
C ASP A 678 -14.34 21.94 26.64
N GLN A 679 -15.16 21.27 27.44
CA GLN A 679 -14.91 21.03 28.86
C GLN A 679 -13.63 20.20 29.07
N THR A 680 -13.41 19.19 28.22
CA THR A 680 -12.16 18.44 28.19
C THR A 680 -11.22 19.01 27.12
N PRO A 681 -10.10 19.66 27.48
CA PRO A 681 -9.23 20.31 26.51
C PRO A 681 -8.56 19.28 25.58
N TRP A 682 -8.67 19.49 24.27
CA TRP A 682 -8.00 18.66 23.27
C TRP A 682 -6.63 19.24 22.91
N ILE A 683 -5.57 18.50 23.19
CA ILE A 683 -4.18 18.91 22.94
C ILE A 683 -3.55 17.93 21.94
N ILE A 684 -2.97 18.48 20.89
CA ILE A 684 -2.28 17.74 19.83
C ILE A 684 -0.83 17.52 20.27
N ASN A 685 -0.24 16.39 19.87
CA ASN A 685 1.17 16.09 20.08
C ASN A 685 2.06 16.97 19.16
N ALA A 686 2.20 18.24 19.53
CA ALA A 686 2.97 19.27 18.84
C ALA A 686 3.60 20.23 19.86
N THR A 687 4.16 21.35 19.41
CA THR A 687 4.66 22.37 20.36
C THR A 687 3.49 23.09 21.06
N ILE A 688 3.77 23.75 22.19
CA ILE A 688 2.77 24.63 22.85
C ILE A 688 2.31 25.73 21.88
N ARG A 689 3.26 26.31 21.13
CA ARG A 689 2.98 27.30 20.09
C ARG A 689 2.00 26.75 19.05
N ASP A 690 2.27 25.59 18.47
CA ASP A 690 1.40 24.98 17.45
C ASP A 690 0.01 24.66 18.02
N ASN A 691 -0.07 24.29 19.30
CA ASN A 691 -1.35 24.08 19.97
C ASN A 691 -2.16 25.37 20.16
N ILE A 692 -1.53 26.53 20.35
CA ILE A 692 -2.23 27.82 20.51
C ILE A 692 -2.57 28.41 19.14
N VAL A 693 -1.61 28.43 18.22
CA VAL A 693 -1.76 29.01 16.87
C VAL A 693 -2.68 28.15 16.00
N ALA A 694 -2.67 26.82 16.21
CA ALA A 694 -3.32 25.84 15.35
C ALA A 694 -2.94 26.05 13.86
N GLU A 695 -3.79 25.63 12.92
CA GLU A 695 -3.57 25.85 11.47
C GLU A 695 -4.02 27.26 11.00
N THR A 696 -3.78 28.30 11.79
CA THR A 696 -4.02 29.70 11.35
C THR A 696 -2.86 30.12 10.44
N GLN A 697 -3.15 30.53 9.19
CA GLN A 697 -2.11 30.77 8.16
C GLN A 697 -1.10 31.87 8.51
N ASP A 698 -1.49 32.82 9.38
CA ASP A 698 -0.67 33.98 9.74
C ASP A 698 -0.24 33.94 11.21
N PHE A 699 1.04 33.64 11.47
CA PHE A 699 1.61 33.76 12.81
C PHE A 699 1.90 35.24 13.12
N ASN A 700 1.11 35.83 14.02
CA ASN A 700 1.35 37.16 14.56
C ASN A 700 1.92 37.07 15.99
N GLU A 701 3.19 37.44 16.15
CA GLU A 701 3.91 37.38 17.43
C GLU A 701 3.33 38.34 18.48
N SER A 702 2.97 39.56 18.10
CA SER A 702 2.37 40.53 19.04
C SER A 702 1.03 40.05 19.60
N TRP A 703 0.22 39.41 18.74
CA TRP A 703 -1.05 38.82 19.16
C TRP A 703 -0.84 37.58 20.02
N PHE A 704 0.14 36.74 19.65
CA PHE A 704 0.49 35.55 20.43
C PHE A 704 0.88 35.93 21.86
N ASN A 705 1.74 36.93 22.04
CA ASN A 705 2.16 37.40 23.35
C ASN A 705 0.98 37.98 24.16
N ALA A 706 0.11 38.77 23.51
CA ALA A 706 -1.09 39.30 24.16
C ALA A 706 -2.06 38.20 24.63
N VAL A 707 -2.22 37.13 23.84
CA VAL A 707 -3.06 35.98 24.20
C VAL A 707 -2.43 35.17 25.33
N VAL A 708 -1.13 34.92 25.29
CA VAL A 708 -0.38 34.23 26.34
C VAL A 708 -0.48 34.98 27.67
N GLU A 709 -0.35 36.30 27.65
CA GLU A 709 -0.50 37.14 28.84
C GLU A 709 -1.94 37.17 29.37
N ALA A 710 -2.92 37.27 28.48
CA ALA A 710 -4.34 37.25 28.85
C ALA A 710 -4.75 35.92 29.51
N CYS A 711 -4.18 34.80 29.05
CA CYS A 711 -4.41 33.47 29.61
C CYS A 711 -3.48 33.12 30.78
N ASP A 712 -2.64 34.05 31.24
CA ASP A 712 -1.68 33.84 32.34
C ASP A 712 -0.69 32.68 32.11
N LEU A 713 -0.30 32.43 30.85
CA LEU A 713 0.62 31.35 30.47
C LEU A 713 2.10 31.77 30.48
N SER A 714 2.39 33.06 30.70
CA SER A 714 3.74 33.63 30.62
C SER A 714 4.72 32.97 31.61
N THR A 715 4.26 32.71 32.84
CA THR A 715 5.04 32.06 33.91
C THR A 715 5.31 30.59 33.59
N ASP A 716 4.30 29.87 33.07
CA ASP A 716 4.45 28.48 32.62
C ASP A 716 5.47 28.37 31.47
N LEU A 717 5.38 29.26 30.49
CA LEU A 717 6.31 29.29 29.36
C LEU A 717 7.74 29.61 29.80
N ALA A 718 7.94 30.45 30.82
CA ALA A 718 9.27 30.70 31.38
C ALA A 718 9.85 29.48 32.10
N ALA A 719 9.00 28.63 32.69
CA ALA A 719 9.41 27.42 33.40
C ALA A 719 9.76 26.24 32.47
N PHE A 720 9.21 26.20 31.25
CA PHE A 720 9.53 25.12 30.30
C PHE A 720 10.93 25.29 29.67
N PRO A 721 11.71 24.20 29.52
CA PRO A 721 13.09 24.26 29.00
C PRO A 721 13.25 24.91 27.62
N SER A 722 12.23 24.81 26.77
CA SER A 722 12.21 25.39 25.41
C SER A 722 11.06 26.38 25.23
N GLY A 723 10.51 26.89 26.33
CA GLY A 723 9.36 27.79 26.34
C GLY A 723 8.23 27.36 25.42
N SER A 724 7.82 28.25 24.51
CA SER A 724 6.72 27.99 23.55
C SER A 724 7.00 26.86 22.55
N SER A 725 8.27 26.52 22.31
CA SER A 725 8.68 25.43 21.40
C SER A 725 8.69 24.05 22.07
N THR A 726 8.29 23.97 23.33
CA THR A 726 8.25 22.69 24.08
C THR A 726 7.20 21.74 23.51
N VAL A 727 7.61 20.52 23.18
CA VAL A 727 6.71 19.46 22.68
C VAL A 727 5.97 18.80 23.84
N VAL A 728 4.63 18.90 23.84
CA VAL A 728 3.76 18.54 24.97
C VAL A 728 3.46 17.04 25.10
N GLY A 729 3.69 16.26 24.03
CA GLY A 729 3.43 14.82 23.97
C GLY A 729 1.96 14.46 23.72
N ASP A 730 1.67 13.17 23.59
CA ASP A 730 0.31 12.67 23.35
C ASP A 730 -0.68 13.13 24.43
N LYS A 731 -1.79 13.75 23.98
CA LYS A 731 -2.81 14.36 24.85
C LYS A 731 -2.23 15.33 25.91
N GLY A 732 -1.08 15.93 25.62
CA GLY A 732 -0.38 16.85 26.51
C GLY A 732 0.07 16.20 27.82
N LEU A 733 0.64 14.99 27.78
CA LEU A 733 1.08 14.25 28.98
C LEU A 733 1.98 15.08 29.92
N LYS A 734 2.74 16.04 29.38
CA LYS A 734 3.66 16.90 30.13
C LYS A 734 3.00 18.12 30.81
N LEU A 735 1.71 18.35 30.60
CA LEU A 735 1.00 19.53 31.08
C LEU A 735 0.06 19.20 32.25
N SER A 736 -0.07 20.10 33.22
CA SER A 736 -1.10 20.02 34.26
C SER A 736 -2.50 20.26 33.69
N GLY A 737 -3.56 19.87 34.42
CA GLY A 737 -4.95 20.08 33.99
C GLY A 737 -5.26 21.54 33.67
N GLY A 738 -4.89 22.46 34.57
CA GLY A 738 -5.09 23.89 34.38
C GLY A 738 -4.25 24.50 33.25
N GLN A 739 -3.03 23.99 33.01
CA GLN A 739 -2.23 24.40 31.85
C GLN A 739 -2.90 23.99 30.53
N LYS A 740 -3.43 22.75 30.44
CA LYS A 740 -4.16 22.29 29.24
C LYS A 740 -5.38 23.16 28.96
N GLN A 741 -6.11 23.55 30.00
CA GLN A 741 -7.31 24.36 29.85
C GLN A 741 -6.99 25.80 29.43
N ARG A 742 -5.97 26.43 30.02
CA ARG A 742 -5.47 27.75 29.58
C ARG A 742 -4.97 27.74 28.13
N ILE A 743 -4.29 26.68 27.70
CA ILE A 743 -3.88 26.52 26.29
C ILE A 743 -5.09 26.39 25.36
N ALA A 744 -6.14 25.67 25.75
CA ALA A 744 -7.37 25.56 24.96
C ALA A 744 -8.13 26.90 24.85
N ILE A 745 -8.19 27.67 25.95
CA ILE A 745 -8.74 29.03 25.96
C ILE A 745 -7.91 29.94 25.03
N ALA A 746 -6.59 29.90 25.16
CA ALA A 746 -5.67 30.65 24.31
C ALA A 746 -5.87 30.34 22.82
N ARG A 747 -6.06 29.07 22.46
CA ARG A 747 -6.40 28.66 21.08
C ARG A 747 -7.69 29.29 20.57
N ALA A 748 -8.74 29.29 21.39
CA ALA A 748 -10.02 29.90 21.02
C ALA A 748 -9.87 31.40 20.77
N ILE A 749 -9.15 32.11 21.64
CA ILE A 749 -8.89 33.56 21.50
C ILE A 749 -8.03 33.85 20.28
N TYR A 750 -6.96 33.07 20.07
CA TYR A 750 -6.01 33.29 18.98
C TYR A 750 -6.70 33.25 17.61
N SER A 751 -7.72 32.39 17.45
CA SER A 751 -8.47 32.19 16.21
C SER A 751 -9.33 33.39 15.75
N ARG A 752 -9.54 34.41 16.62
CA ARG A 752 -10.27 35.67 16.34
C ARG A 752 -11.63 35.48 15.64
N LYS A 753 -12.42 34.49 16.07
CA LYS A 753 -13.76 34.26 15.52
C LYS A 753 -14.80 35.23 16.09
N PRO A 754 -15.85 35.59 15.33
CA PRO A 754 -16.88 36.53 15.78
C PRO A 754 -17.77 35.97 16.90
N VAL A 755 -17.89 34.63 16.98
CA VAL A 755 -18.59 33.91 18.05
C VAL A 755 -17.60 32.96 18.72
N ALA A 756 -17.54 32.98 20.04
CA ALA A 756 -16.70 32.10 20.84
C ALA A 756 -17.53 31.41 21.93
N ILE A 757 -17.43 30.08 21.99
CA ILE A 757 -18.19 29.21 22.88
C ILE A 757 -17.23 28.50 23.84
N PHE A 758 -17.53 28.57 25.13
CA PHE A 758 -16.72 27.99 26.20
C PHE A 758 -17.59 27.11 27.10
N ASP A 759 -17.25 25.82 27.18
CA ASP A 759 -17.95 24.84 28.03
C ASP A 759 -17.13 24.56 29.29
N ASP A 760 -17.56 25.11 30.43
CA ASP A 760 -17.03 24.87 31.77
C ASP A 760 -15.48 24.96 31.88
N VAL A 761 -14.93 26.02 31.27
CA VAL A 761 -13.48 26.20 31.08
C VAL A 761 -12.69 26.59 32.33
N PHE A 762 -13.36 26.77 33.46
CA PHE A 762 -12.73 27.14 34.74
C PHE A 762 -12.53 25.93 35.67
N SER A 763 -13.15 24.79 35.37
CA SER A 763 -13.18 23.60 36.23
C SER A 763 -11.80 23.04 36.63
N GLY A 764 -10.76 23.28 35.84
CA GLY A 764 -9.38 22.83 36.10
C GLY A 764 -8.42 23.92 36.57
N LEU A 765 -8.91 25.12 36.91
CA LEU A 765 -8.09 26.25 37.38
C LEU A 765 -8.24 26.45 38.88
N ASP A 766 -7.18 26.93 39.53
CA ASP A 766 -7.26 27.43 40.89
C ASP A 766 -7.98 28.79 40.94
N ASN A 767 -8.58 29.14 42.08
CA ASN A 767 -9.40 30.34 42.22
C ASN A 767 -8.67 31.65 41.86
N VAL A 768 -7.35 31.73 42.07
CA VAL A 768 -6.57 32.94 41.78
C VAL A 768 -6.38 33.07 40.28
N THR A 769 -5.89 32.01 39.62
CA THR A 769 -5.72 31.95 38.16
C THR A 769 -7.07 32.11 37.45
N GLU A 770 -8.14 31.51 37.96
CA GLU A 770 -9.50 31.64 37.43
C GLU A 770 -9.94 33.12 37.38
N ARG A 771 -9.77 33.87 38.47
CA ARG A 771 -10.12 35.30 38.53
C ARG A 771 -9.31 36.15 37.56
N ILE A 772 -8.00 35.87 37.46
CA ILE A 772 -7.09 36.59 36.54
C ILE A 772 -7.51 36.33 35.09
N VAL A 773 -7.66 35.06 34.71
CA VAL A 773 -8.07 34.66 33.36
C VAL A 773 -9.47 35.19 33.03
N PHE A 774 -10.43 35.11 33.96
CA PHE A 774 -11.77 35.66 33.76
C PHE A 774 -11.71 37.16 33.45
N THR A 775 -11.01 37.93 34.27
CA THR A 775 -10.91 39.39 34.11
C THR A 775 -10.23 39.78 32.80
N ARG A 776 -9.10 39.13 32.46
CA ARG A 776 -8.31 39.45 31.27
C ARG A 776 -8.94 38.94 29.97
N VAL A 777 -9.72 37.86 30.01
CA VAL A 777 -10.31 37.23 28.81
C VAL A 777 -11.77 37.64 28.60
N PHE A 778 -12.61 37.45 29.62
CA PHE A 778 -14.07 37.50 29.55
C PHE A 778 -14.69 38.79 30.11
N GLY A 779 -13.99 39.44 31.04
CA GLY A 779 -14.44 40.67 31.70
C GLY A 779 -14.70 41.83 30.73
N GLU A 780 -15.27 42.92 31.23
CA GLU A 780 -15.67 44.08 30.41
C GLU A 780 -14.50 44.69 29.61
N THR A 781 -13.29 44.69 30.19
CA THR A 781 -12.04 45.12 29.55
C THR A 781 -11.24 43.95 28.95
N GLY A 782 -11.82 42.76 28.95
CA GLY A 782 -11.20 41.52 28.49
C GLY A 782 -10.89 41.53 27.00
N ILE A 783 -9.96 40.67 26.59
CA ILE A 783 -9.49 40.61 25.20
C ILE A 783 -10.61 40.29 24.19
N LEU A 784 -11.58 39.44 24.57
CA LEU A 784 -12.68 39.03 23.69
C LEU A 784 -13.76 40.11 23.54
N ARG A 785 -14.03 40.88 24.61
CA ARG A 785 -14.93 42.03 24.56
C ARG A 785 -14.34 43.14 23.69
N ARG A 786 -13.06 43.46 23.89
CA ARG A 786 -12.34 44.46 23.08
C ARG A 786 -12.30 44.10 21.59
N SER A 787 -12.32 42.82 21.24
CA SER A 787 -12.39 42.36 19.85
C SER A 787 -13.81 42.32 19.26
N GLY A 788 -14.84 42.73 20.01
CA GLY A 788 -16.23 42.71 19.55
C GLY A 788 -16.83 41.30 19.43
N THR A 789 -16.24 40.30 20.10
CA THR A 789 -16.66 38.90 19.99
C THR A 789 -17.92 38.64 20.83
N VAL A 790 -18.85 37.85 20.29
CA VAL A 790 -20.01 37.32 21.04
C VAL A 790 -19.55 36.07 21.78
N ILE A 791 -19.65 36.09 23.10
CA ILE A 791 -19.13 35.07 24.01
C ILE A 791 -20.30 34.30 24.62
N ILE A 792 -20.27 32.98 24.50
CA ILE A 792 -21.23 32.07 25.15
C ILE A 792 -20.46 31.19 26.11
N LEU A 793 -20.68 31.40 27.41
CA LEU A 793 -19.98 30.70 28.48
C LEU A 793 -20.98 29.82 29.24
N ALA A 794 -20.86 28.50 29.15
CA ALA A 794 -21.53 27.62 30.10
C ALA A 794 -20.59 27.41 31.30
N THR A 795 -21.04 27.66 32.52
CA THR A 795 -20.20 27.48 33.70
C THR A 795 -21.03 27.10 34.93
N HIS A 796 -20.41 26.35 35.82
CA HIS A 796 -20.91 26.13 37.17
C HIS A 796 -20.40 27.17 38.18
N ALA A 797 -19.39 27.97 37.82
CA ALA A 797 -18.82 29.02 38.65
C ALA A 797 -19.73 30.26 38.67
N VAL A 798 -20.72 30.23 39.57
CA VAL A 798 -21.79 31.23 39.63
C VAL A 798 -21.28 32.64 40.00
N GLN A 799 -20.11 32.72 40.63
CA GLN A 799 -19.44 33.97 41.01
C GLN A 799 -19.21 34.95 39.84
N HIS A 800 -19.10 34.43 38.61
CA HIS A 800 -18.83 35.23 37.41
C HIS A 800 -20.09 35.71 36.68
N VAL A 801 -21.26 35.21 37.07
CA VAL A 801 -22.54 35.53 36.42
C VAL A 801 -22.86 37.03 36.51
N THR A 802 -22.36 37.71 37.54
CA THR A 802 -22.52 39.15 37.78
C THR A 802 -22.00 40.04 36.64
N HIS A 803 -21.00 39.57 35.87
CA HIS A 803 -20.38 40.30 34.76
C HIS A 803 -21.02 39.97 33.39
N SER A 804 -22.12 39.21 33.38
CA SER A 804 -22.78 38.75 32.15
C SER A 804 -23.83 39.76 31.68
N ASP A 805 -23.86 40.09 30.38
CA ASP A 805 -24.92 40.94 29.84
C ASP A 805 -26.24 40.19 29.75
N HIS A 806 -26.16 38.87 29.51
CA HIS A 806 -27.31 38.00 29.39
C HIS A 806 -27.06 36.69 30.13
N VAL A 807 -28.06 36.19 30.84
CA VAL A 807 -27.99 34.95 31.60
C VAL A 807 -29.12 34.04 31.15
N ILE A 808 -28.82 32.76 30.92
CA ILE A 808 -29.79 31.72 30.58
C ILE A 808 -29.70 30.63 31.65
N ALA A 809 -30.78 30.43 32.40
CA ALA A 809 -30.89 29.38 33.40
C ALA A 809 -31.65 28.17 32.84
N LEU A 810 -30.96 27.04 32.69
CA LEU A 810 -31.56 25.77 32.26
C LEU A 810 -32.10 24.98 33.46
N GLY A 811 -33.35 24.56 33.39
CA GLY A 811 -33.97 23.66 34.36
C GLY A 811 -33.53 22.20 34.20
N LYS A 812 -33.84 21.37 35.20
CA LYS A 812 -33.55 19.91 35.15
C LYS A 812 -34.24 19.18 34.00
N ASN A 813 -35.33 19.75 33.49
CA ASN A 813 -36.15 19.16 32.44
C ASN A 813 -35.62 19.49 31.03
N GLY A 814 -34.51 20.22 30.91
CA GLY A 814 -33.97 20.63 29.61
C GLY A 814 -34.71 21.79 28.95
N CYS A 815 -35.55 22.51 29.71
CA CYS A 815 -36.20 23.75 29.28
C CYS A 815 -35.50 24.97 29.91
N ILE A 816 -35.64 26.13 29.30
CA ILE A 816 -35.21 27.40 29.91
C ILE A 816 -36.15 27.71 31.07
N ALA A 817 -35.61 27.80 32.28
CA ALA A 817 -36.36 28.23 33.46
C ALA A 817 -36.52 29.76 33.44
N GLU A 818 -35.41 30.47 33.24
CA GLU A 818 -35.33 31.93 33.27
C GLU A 818 -34.27 32.42 32.27
N GLN A 819 -34.48 33.59 31.66
CA GLN A 819 -33.47 34.26 30.85
C GLN A 819 -33.64 35.77 30.92
N GLY A 820 -32.55 36.54 30.84
CA GLY A 820 -32.58 37.99 30.95
C GLY A 820 -31.25 38.59 31.39
N THR A 821 -31.25 39.89 31.69
CA THR A 821 -30.09 40.54 32.32
C THR A 821 -29.96 40.10 33.79
N PHE A 822 -28.75 40.10 34.34
CA PHE A 822 -28.54 39.68 35.73
C PHE A 822 -29.36 40.52 36.74
N SER A 823 -29.45 41.84 36.52
CA SER A 823 -30.22 42.78 37.36
C SER A 823 -31.72 42.47 37.38
N THR A 824 -32.29 42.11 36.22
CA THR A 824 -33.71 41.73 36.11
C THR A 824 -33.99 40.39 36.78
N LEU A 825 -33.12 39.40 36.61
CA LEU A 825 -33.31 38.06 37.17
C LEU A 825 -33.17 38.04 38.70
N ARG A 826 -32.26 38.84 39.25
CA ARG A 826 -32.10 38.99 40.70
C ARG A 826 -33.34 39.60 41.38
N SER A 827 -34.06 40.46 40.68
CA SER A 827 -35.24 41.16 41.21
C SER A 827 -36.53 40.33 41.10
N ALA A 828 -36.53 39.27 40.30
CA ALA A 828 -37.73 38.55 39.88
C ALA A 828 -38.14 37.36 40.78
N GLY A 829 -37.42 37.04 41.86
CA GLY A 829 -37.81 35.93 42.75
C GLY A 829 -37.35 34.52 42.31
N GLY A 830 -36.50 34.43 41.28
CA GLY A 830 -36.21 33.20 40.54
C GLY A 830 -35.02 32.35 41.02
N HIS A 831 -34.63 31.35 40.21
CA HIS A 831 -33.47 30.46 40.44
C HIS A 831 -32.17 31.24 40.65
N VAL A 832 -32.03 32.42 40.03
CA VAL A 832 -30.86 33.29 40.16
C VAL A 832 -30.76 33.95 41.54
N GLN A 833 -31.89 34.20 42.22
CA GLN A 833 -31.89 34.80 43.56
C GLN A 833 -31.53 33.78 44.66
N GLY A 834 -31.83 32.50 44.46
CA GLY A 834 -31.45 31.41 45.37
C GLY A 834 -29.97 31.04 45.33
N LEU A 835 -29.21 31.65 44.42
CA LEU A 835 -27.75 31.57 44.36
C LEU A 835 -27.22 32.76 45.19
N ASP A 836 -26.69 32.49 46.38
CA ASP A 836 -26.23 33.45 47.40
C ASP A 836 -25.01 34.30 46.94
N ILE A 837 -25.16 35.07 45.86
CA ILE A 837 -24.10 35.83 45.19
C ILE A 837 -24.07 37.24 45.77
N SER A 838 -23.21 37.46 46.76
CA SER A 838 -22.89 38.81 47.25
C SER A 838 -21.90 39.50 46.30
N PRO A 839 -22.15 40.72 45.81
CA PRO A 839 -21.15 41.49 45.09
C PRO A 839 -20.01 41.84 46.06
N SER A 840 -18.83 41.28 45.84
CA SER A 840 -17.65 41.60 46.63
C SER A 840 -17.26 43.07 46.38
N PRO A 841 -17.01 43.89 47.42
CA PRO A 841 -16.48 45.22 47.24
C PRO A 841 -15.03 45.14 46.74
N THR A 842 -14.66 46.09 45.89
CA THR A 842 -13.34 46.30 45.31
C THR A 842 -12.28 46.46 46.42
N GLU A 843 -11.63 45.38 46.83
CA GLU A 843 -10.51 45.43 47.77
C GLU A 843 -9.20 45.67 47.02
N LYS A 844 -8.53 46.75 47.42
CA LYS A 844 -7.18 47.14 46.98
C LYS A 844 -6.20 46.03 47.35
N ALA A 845 -5.41 45.60 46.38
CA ALA A 845 -4.30 44.68 46.59
C ALA A 845 -3.36 45.20 47.69
N GLN A 846 -3.38 44.55 48.85
CA GLN A 846 -2.29 44.61 49.83
C GLN A 846 -1.24 43.60 49.42
N GLN A 847 -0.02 44.10 49.23
CA GLN A 847 1.19 43.31 49.08
C GLN A 847 1.52 42.67 50.43
N ASP A 848 1.17 41.40 50.60
CA ASP A 848 1.80 40.56 51.62
C ASP A 848 3.04 39.88 51.00
N THR A 849 4.19 40.41 51.35
CA THR A 849 5.49 39.75 51.26
C THR A 849 5.46 38.46 52.08
N CYS A 850 5.42 37.32 51.41
CA CYS A 850 5.69 36.03 52.03
C CYS A 850 7.13 35.62 51.67
N GLU A 851 7.98 35.51 52.69
CA GLU A 851 9.32 34.94 52.57
C GLU A 851 9.26 33.48 52.07
N PRO A 852 10.24 33.03 51.26
CA PRO A 852 10.26 31.66 50.76
C PRO A 852 10.66 30.70 51.89
N GLN A 853 9.71 29.89 52.36
CA GLN A 853 10.03 28.68 53.11
C GLN A 853 10.66 27.65 52.17
N ALA A 854 11.88 27.25 52.51
CA ALA A 854 12.60 26.17 51.87
C ALA A 854 11.79 24.86 51.96
N GLN A 855 11.32 24.38 50.82
CA GLN A 855 10.85 23.01 50.66
C GLN A 855 12.02 22.16 50.19
N ASP A 856 12.31 21.13 50.97
CA ASP A 856 13.28 20.09 50.69
C ASP A 856 13.11 19.53 49.27
N GLY A 857 14.22 19.51 48.55
CA GLY A 857 14.31 18.99 47.21
C GLY A 857 13.99 17.51 47.17
N ILE A 858 12.80 17.18 46.67
CA ILE A 858 12.57 15.88 46.04
C ILE A 858 13.39 15.90 44.75
N GLN A 859 14.55 15.25 44.79
CA GLN A 859 15.28 14.85 43.59
C GLN A 859 14.38 13.94 42.75
N GLN A 860 13.58 14.53 41.87
CA GLN A 860 13.12 13.84 40.68
C GLN A 860 14.35 13.58 39.84
N LYS A 861 14.78 12.32 39.86
CA LYS A 861 15.74 11.74 38.94
C LYS A 861 15.30 12.13 37.53
N GLN A 862 15.98 13.14 36.99
CA GLN A 862 15.93 13.50 35.58
C GLN A 862 16.32 12.22 34.83
N ALA A 863 15.33 11.56 34.24
CA ALA A 863 15.61 10.80 33.04
C ALA A 863 16.11 11.85 32.05
N ALA A 864 17.42 11.82 31.77
CA ALA A 864 17.99 12.51 30.64
C ALA A 864 17.09 12.27 29.42
N PRO A 865 17.02 13.19 28.45
CA PRO A 865 16.69 12.74 27.11
C PRO A 865 17.75 11.67 26.80
N GLU A 866 17.34 10.40 26.86
CA GLU A 866 18.02 9.39 26.08
C GLU A 866 17.90 9.91 24.66
N ASP A 867 18.93 10.60 24.21
CA ASP A 867 19.33 10.58 22.83
C ASP A 867 19.47 9.11 22.49
N VAL A 868 18.36 8.50 22.08
CA VAL A 868 18.33 7.28 21.29
C VAL A 868 18.79 7.67 19.87
N GLN A 869 19.93 8.36 19.78
CA GLN A 869 20.93 8.04 18.76
C GLN A 869 21.56 6.74 19.22
N GLN A 870 20.78 5.67 19.13
CA GLN A 870 21.31 4.33 19.19
C GLN A 870 22.31 4.28 18.05
N GLU A 871 23.60 4.17 18.40
CA GLU A 871 24.64 3.70 17.49
C GLU A 871 24.18 2.34 16.96
N LEU A 872 23.35 2.37 15.91
CA LEU A 872 23.11 1.24 15.01
C LEU A 872 24.34 1.11 14.10
N GLY A 873 25.52 1.13 14.72
CA GLY A 873 26.72 0.59 14.15
C GLY A 873 26.55 -0.92 14.16
N TRP A 874 26.30 -1.50 12.98
CA TRP A 874 26.91 -2.66 12.32
C TRP A 874 27.59 -3.78 13.16
N SER A 875 27.92 -3.60 14.44
CA SER A 875 28.55 -4.56 15.34
C SER A 875 27.60 -5.36 16.25
N SER A 876 26.28 -5.09 16.26
CA SER A 876 25.36 -5.76 17.20
C SER A 876 24.87 -7.15 16.76
N ASP A 877 24.88 -7.48 15.46
CA ASP A 877 24.26 -8.73 15.00
C ASP A 877 24.97 -9.97 15.55
N ARG A 878 26.30 -9.95 15.63
CA ARG A 878 27.06 -11.10 16.13
C ARG A 878 26.85 -11.34 17.62
N ALA A 879 26.67 -10.29 18.42
CA ALA A 879 26.36 -10.40 19.84
C ALA A 879 24.94 -10.95 20.04
N THR A 880 23.98 -10.49 19.23
CA THR A 880 22.60 -10.98 19.25
C THR A 880 22.50 -12.43 18.80
N PHE A 881 23.15 -12.82 17.69
CA PHE A 881 23.21 -14.22 17.26
C PHE A 881 23.94 -15.11 18.26
N LYS A 882 25.04 -14.62 18.87
CA LYS A 882 25.74 -15.34 19.95
C LYS A 882 24.84 -15.52 21.18
N TYR A 883 24.07 -14.49 21.54
CA TYR A 883 23.10 -14.57 22.62
C TYR A 883 22.03 -15.63 22.34
N TYR A 884 21.44 -15.63 21.14
CA TYR A 884 20.47 -16.65 20.72
C TYR A 884 21.07 -18.06 20.70
N LEU A 885 22.28 -18.23 20.15
CA LEU A 885 22.98 -19.52 20.16
C LEU A 885 23.30 -19.99 21.58
N SER A 886 23.71 -19.08 22.47
CA SER A 886 24.00 -19.40 23.87
C SER A 886 22.75 -19.73 24.69
N SER A 887 21.58 -19.26 24.24
CA SER A 887 20.29 -19.53 24.86
C SER A 887 19.69 -20.87 24.42
N MET A 888 20.17 -21.44 23.31
CA MET A 888 19.74 -22.74 22.81
C MET A 888 20.56 -23.87 23.45
N ALA A 889 19.88 -24.92 23.93
CA ALA A 889 20.57 -26.12 24.41
C ALA A 889 21.27 -26.83 23.23
N TRP A 890 22.57 -27.10 23.36
CA TRP A 890 23.38 -27.79 22.33
C TRP A 890 22.79 -29.14 21.88
N LEU A 891 22.09 -29.82 22.77
CA LEU A 891 21.39 -31.07 22.47
C LEU A 891 20.23 -30.87 21.48
N ASN A 892 19.47 -29.78 21.60
CA ASN A 892 18.38 -29.47 20.68
C ASN A 892 18.91 -29.06 19.30
N ILE A 893 20.03 -28.33 19.25
CA ILE A 893 20.71 -28.02 17.98
C ILE A 893 21.21 -29.30 17.29
N GLY A 894 21.77 -30.23 18.07
CA GLY A 894 22.22 -31.53 17.57
C GLY A 894 21.08 -32.40 17.04
N LEU A 895 19.96 -32.46 17.75
CA LEU A 895 18.75 -33.16 17.31
C LEU A 895 18.16 -32.53 16.04
N GLU A 896 18.09 -31.20 15.98
CA GLU A 896 17.57 -30.50 14.80
C GLU A 896 18.44 -30.72 13.57
N ALA A 897 19.76 -30.66 13.73
CA ALA A 897 20.69 -31.01 12.66
C ALA A 897 20.49 -32.45 12.18
N LEU A 898 20.28 -33.40 13.10
CA LEU A 898 20.00 -34.79 12.78
C LEU A 898 18.69 -34.95 11.99
N TYR A 899 17.62 -34.27 12.39
CA TYR A 899 16.33 -34.31 11.69
C TYR A 899 16.40 -33.70 10.29
N ILE A 900 17.12 -32.58 10.12
CA ILE A 900 17.38 -31.98 8.80
C ILE A 900 18.16 -32.95 7.91
N ILE A 901 19.16 -33.64 8.45
CA ILE A 901 19.93 -34.65 7.71
C ILE A 901 19.02 -35.81 7.30
N ILE A 902 18.22 -36.36 8.23
CA ILE A 902 17.27 -37.44 7.96
C ILE A 902 16.30 -37.03 6.84
N HIS A 903 15.67 -35.87 6.97
CA HIS A 903 14.75 -35.34 5.96
C HIS A 903 15.44 -35.21 4.58
N THR A 904 16.61 -34.57 4.52
CA THR A 904 17.33 -34.31 3.27
C THR A 904 17.78 -35.61 2.58
N VAL A 905 18.27 -36.57 3.37
CA VAL A 905 18.71 -37.89 2.88
C VAL A 905 17.53 -38.64 2.27
N PHE A 906 16.43 -38.81 3.01
CA PHE A 906 15.27 -39.56 2.52
C PHE A 906 14.56 -38.87 1.35
N PHE A 907 14.47 -37.54 1.37
CA PHE A 907 13.95 -36.76 0.25
C PHE A 907 14.75 -37.02 -1.04
N THR A 908 16.08 -36.93 -0.96
CA THR A 908 16.97 -37.14 -2.13
C THR A 908 16.96 -38.60 -2.58
N PHE A 909 17.01 -39.53 -1.64
CA PHE A 909 17.05 -40.96 -1.92
C PHE A 909 15.76 -41.45 -2.60
N ARG A 910 14.61 -40.82 -2.32
CA ARG A 910 13.34 -41.09 -2.98
C ARG A 910 13.41 -40.91 -4.50
N PHE A 911 14.15 -39.90 -4.99
CA PHE A 911 14.38 -39.69 -6.43
C PHE A 911 15.29 -40.77 -7.03
N VAL A 912 16.39 -41.08 -6.34
CA VAL A 912 17.34 -42.13 -6.76
C VAL A 912 16.65 -43.50 -6.81
N TRP A 913 15.75 -43.77 -5.87
CA TRP A 913 14.98 -45.00 -5.83
C TRP A 913 14.02 -45.13 -7.02
N LEU A 914 13.35 -44.03 -7.41
CA LEU A 914 12.51 -44.00 -8.62
C LEU A 914 13.30 -44.23 -9.90
N THR A 915 14.54 -43.70 -9.99
CA THR A 915 15.42 -43.95 -11.14
C THR A 915 15.83 -45.42 -11.21
N TRP A 916 16.25 -46.02 -10.09
CA TRP A 916 16.63 -47.43 -10.05
C TRP A 916 15.46 -48.36 -10.34
N TRP A 917 14.26 -48.03 -9.87
CA TRP A 917 13.05 -48.78 -10.19
C TRP A 917 12.74 -48.74 -11.68
N GLY A 918 12.91 -47.59 -12.34
CA GLY A 918 12.70 -47.48 -13.78
C GLY A 918 13.78 -48.17 -14.63
N GLU A 919 15.01 -48.32 -14.11
CA GLU A 919 16.16 -48.96 -14.78
C GLU A 919 16.25 -50.47 -14.54
N SER A 920 15.55 -51.04 -13.56
CA SER A 920 15.65 -52.46 -13.17
C SER A 920 15.05 -53.46 -14.18
N ARG A 921 14.93 -53.08 -15.46
CA ARG A 921 14.48 -53.93 -16.57
C ARG A 921 15.41 -55.15 -16.71
N GLY A 922 14.88 -56.36 -16.49
CA GLY A 922 15.57 -57.62 -16.80
C GLY A 922 16.09 -58.44 -15.60
N ARG A 923 15.85 -58.05 -14.35
CA ARG A 923 16.15 -58.89 -13.17
C ARG A 923 14.92 -59.71 -12.72
N PRO A 924 15.09 -60.93 -12.20
CA PRO A 924 13.99 -61.82 -11.82
C PRO A 924 13.12 -61.33 -10.64
N SER A 925 13.50 -60.23 -9.99
CA SER A 925 12.71 -59.59 -8.92
C SER A 925 11.79 -58.51 -9.48
N THR A 926 10.73 -58.91 -10.20
CA THR A 926 9.67 -58.02 -10.72
C THR A 926 8.52 -57.82 -9.72
N ASP A 927 8.79 -57.94 -8.41
CA ASP A 927 7.77 -57.68 -7.39
C ASP A 927 7.57 -56.18 -7.20
N VAL A 928 6.50 -55.65 -7.81
CA VAL A 928 6.01 -54.27 -7.64
C VAL A 928 5.86 -53.90 -6.15
N GLY A 929 5.54 -54.88 -5.30
CA GLY A 929 5.41 -54.69 -3.86
C GLY A 929 6.72 -54.33 -3.15
N TYR A 930 7.86 -54.87 -3.59
CA TYR A 930 9.17 -54.55 -3.01
C TYR A 930 9.55 -53.08 -3.28
N TRP A 931 9.46 -52.67 -4.54
CA TRP A 931 9.81 -51.32 -4.96
C TRP A 931 8.88 -50.26 -4.37
N LEU A 932 7.57 -50.56 -4.31
CA LEU A 932 6.57 -49.67 -3.73
C LEU A 932 6.66 -49.58 -2.21
N GLY A 933 6.92 -50.69 -1.52
CA GLY A 933 7.04 -50.73 -0.06
C GLY A 933 8.21 -49.90 0.44
N LEU A 934 9.38 -49.99 -0.20
CA LEU A 934 10.54 -49.16 0.13
C LEU A 934 10.32 -47.68 -0.21
N TYR A 935 9.65 -47.38 -1.32
CA TYR A 935 9.29 -46.00 -1.67
C TYR A 935 8.33 -45.36 -0.65
N ALA A 936 7.34 -46.12 -0.17
CA ALA A 936 6.43 -45.70 0.89
C ALA A 936 7.18 -45.51 2.23
N LEU A 937 8.10 -46.42 2.57
CA LEU A 937 8.92 -46.32 3.78
C LEU A 937 9.77 -45.04 3.78
N PHE A 938 10.45 -44.72 2.67
CA PHE A 938 11.24 -43.50 2.57
C PHE A 938 10.36 -42.24 2.65
N SER A 939 9.16 -42.28 2.09
CA SER A 939 8.20 -41.17 2.17
C SER A 939 7.70 -40.95 3.61
N VAL A 940 7.46 -42.03 4.38
CA VAL A 940 7.06 -41.94 5.79
C VAL A 940 8.22 -41.44 6.66
N MET A 941 9.46 -41.88 6.40
CA MET A 941 10.64 -41.40 7.13
C MET A 941 10.94 -39.93 6.84
N GLU A 942 10.69 -39.47 5.61
CA GLU A 942 10.75 -38.05 5.24
C GLU A 942 9.74 -37.21 6.06
N ILE A 943 8.49 -37.66 6.15
CA ILE A 943 7.43 -36.99 6.93
C ILE A 943 7.75 -37.02 8.43
N ALA A 944 8.23 -38.15 8.93
CA ALA A 944 8.62 -38.32 10.32
C ALA A 944 9.75 -37.34 10.70
N GLY A 945 10.78 -37.21 9.85
CA GLY A 945 11.87 -36.26 10.03
C GLY A 945 11.40 -34.80 10.12
N VAL A 946 10.45 -34.38 9.27
CA VAL A 946 9.86 -33.04 9.34
C VAL A 946 9.04 -32.84 10.60
N SER A 947 8.21 -33.82 10.95
CA SER A 947 7.34 -33.73 12.14
C SER A 947 8.13 -33.71 13.45
N LEU A 948 9.24 -34.45 13.52
CA LEU A 948 10.11 -34.54 14.69
C LEU A 948 11.06 -33.34 14.81
N GLY A 949 11.50 -32.74 13.70
CA GLY A 949 12.30 -31.51 13.73
C GLY A 949 11.50 -30.27 14.14
N LEU A 950 10.20 -30.24 13.79
CA LEU A 950 9.35 -29.13 14.20
C LEU A 950 8.89 -29.23 15.68
N MET A 951 8.92 -30.43 16.30
CA MET A 951 8.54 -30.71 17.70
C MET A 951 9.65 -30.31 18.67
#